data_AF-A0A5B8J7D3-F1
#
_entry.id   AF-A0A5B8J7D3-F1
#
_cell.length_a   1.000
_cell.length_b   1.000
_cell.length_c   1.000
_cell.angle_alpha   90.00
_cell.angle_beta   90.00
_cell.angle_gamma   90.00
#
_symmetry.space_group_name_H-M   'P 1'
#
loop_
_entity.id
_entity.type
_entity.pdbx_description
1 polymer ?
#
loop_
_entity_poly.entity_id
_entity_poly.type
_entity_poly.pdbx_seq_one_letter_code
_entity_poly.pdbx_strand_id
1 'polypeptide(L)'
;MKKKNKKLLIPLIALGCAGVVTLSASLAACSIIQKNTNSEYKDKITKLLSEIKDEIKILEGDQRKEVNDFFDYINQVENSLNKNTNKKDDYNELLNRYTTFAKEIFNQEKDKLSKLIDEIKNILKTEFSDEKYSSIHQSLSKVVVDKSVLLDPESNSTFVDLILAQKDLSKALEEANKNKEAIDNNLKDELNAKQDKFKEKLDETKTNHIDIYNNNNDDGLKTILKPLEDFIDELLGKIESLDSQEVDKNNNELDKILEETLEKIREYNELKNKAIQKYLELLEQANELKELFENKNASEFINELNEFMSNMPNSEEIKNFSVSKIEAKSEELSSFLEDILLRFNQVVSKQDELKKYYDSVIDNELSKYDNYPTIKNDLEEKLNSIIKDYHKVFDSNKLDSKFNEINNALNEAEEEKNKQNENTSNESDDIDYKKILLEKINHAKENELIYFSEIRDYDLYLILNPLNIYVDELEKRIDNLNNNQLKNEISDLELQISKVREPLQEFNKYKEKVIKEHLEALENYKVFIKSIENSKYDFFKEFLYEKLDNLVDEETMKSRKIPTWAIRDWTGVFSYSIEYVNNQISQIESKQDELKRKYDSAIPEVVNYNDYPEIKAELQNTLDSIIENYKNIFEFSELEEKMKQIENVLRKAELDKRDEDNRRKRLEIIKNIKDFIPLVQDHVKHRSKYNDPEWDEIFRDWEDIWLVGIGDGSKLDSFTDEQFSYYYNSKLGLYLDIDIRRREDYVIDRTSSIRLYFERLESLTNIYKNGIFDSPEWSERTTEHKNAIDNSLTMEQIEKLTLKEIKAKESNVERLWLNLNEIFRDIIRKRERVSWAIRNDVLSNVSSFAPDIYNEASQTIKSISNGYENESDVKKLEQMESDLIKAWQRIFALAKESVIRDGNVKLNELQSILLGLGDDFEYNEVKNEMNIMITKMKSYLESEKDFLEIVTNVWPLYYDYWNKIDPKIQEIQRMKEQN
;
A
#
# COMPACT_ATOMS: atom_id res chain seq x y z
N MET A 1 25.85 50.63 66.37
CA MET A 1 26.48 51.84 65.79
C MET A 1 25.41 52.68 65.07
N LYS A 2 25.63 54.01 65.01
CA LYS A 2 24.68 55.14 64.87
C LYS A 2 23.65 55.01 63.71
N LYS A 3 22.32 55.06 64.01
CA LYS A 3 21.35 56.20 63.92
C LYS A 3 21.08 56.68 62.48
N LYS A 4 19.88 57.08 62.03
CA LYS A 4 18.47 57.06 62.46
C LYS A 4 17.67 57.61 61.24
N ASN A 5 16.65 56.90 60.79
CA ASN A 5 15.27 57.35 60.53
C ASN A 5 14.96 58.86 60.31
N LYS A 6 14.34 59.24 59.15
CA LYS A 6 12.87 59.52 58.96
C LYS A 6 12.52 60.59 57.88
N LYS A 7 11.59 60.19 56.99
CA LYS A 7 10.26 60.79 56.63
C LYS A 7 10.02 61.70 55.38
N LEU A 8 9.00 61.23 54.60
CA LEU A 8 7.90 61.91 53.82
C LEU A 8 8.25 62.74 52.56
N LEU A 9 7.44 62.90 51.50
CA LEU A 9 6.27 62.25 50.85
C LEU A 9 5.95 63.09 49.56
N ILE A 10 5.32 62.50 48.54
CA ILE A 10 5.11 62.93 47.11
C ILE A 10 3.78 63.76 46.93
N PRO A 11 3.56 64.67 45.91
CA PRO A 11 2.96 64.37 44.57
C PRO A 11 3.52 65.22 43.37
N LEU A 12 3.79 64.70 42.15
CA LEU A 12 2.96 64.27 40.98
C LEU A 12 2.61 65.38 39.96
N ILE A 13 2.70 65.05 38.64
CA ILE A 13 2.38 65.80 37.37
C ILE A 13 3.56 66.66 36.84
N ALA A 14 4.11 66.58 35.61
CA ALA A 14 3.70 66.01 34.32
C ALA A 14 4.91 65.61 33.43
N LEU A 15 4.69 64.52 32.68
CA LEU A 15 5.07 64.25 31.28
C LEU A 15 6.07 65.18 30.55
N GLY A 16 7.13 64.53 30.05
CA GLY A 16 7.56 64.67 28.66
C GLY A 16 8.75 65.59 28.41
N CYS A 17 9.98 65.07 28.57
CA CYS A 17 11.20 65.36 27.78
C CYS A 17 12.39 64.51 28.33
N ALA A 18 12.44 63.20 28.04
CA ALA A 18 13.57 62.36 28.47
C ALA A 18 14.79 62.42 27.51
N GLY A 19 14.61 62.85 26.26
CA GLY A 19 15.68 62.88 25.25
C GLY A 19 16.77 63.94 25.43
N VAL A 20 16.64 64.85 26.41
CA VAL A 20 17.63 65.93 26.65
C VAL A 20 18.68 65.51 27.69
N VAL A 21 18.47 64.39 28.40
CA VAL A 21 19.17 64.10 29.66
C VAL A 21 20.62 63.66 29.47
N THR A 22 21.06 63.12 28.33
CA THR A 22 22.46 62.67 28.17
C THR A 22 23.46 63.83 28.01
N LEU A 23 23.13 64.87 27.24
CA LEU A 23 23.92 66.11 27.21
C LEU A 23 23.63 67.01 28.42
N SER A 24 22.39 67.13 28.87
CA SER A 24 22.09 67.98 30.04
C SER A 24 22.54 67.39 31.38
N ALA A 25 22.65 66.07 31.58
CA ALA A 25 23.20 65.49 32.81
C ALA A 25 24.73 65.55 32.86
N SER A 26 25.42 65.42 31.72
CA SER A 26 26.87 65.63 31.64
C SER A 26 27.24 67.12 31.80
N LEU A 27 26.35 68.04 31.46
CA LEU A 27 26.55 69.49 31.65
C LEU A 27 25.97 70.05 32.96
N ALA A 28 24.92 69.45 33.54
CA ALA A 28 24.36 69.84 34.85
C ALA A 28 25.22 69.35 36.03
N ALA A 29 25.97 68.25 35.85
CA ALA A 29 27.04 67.84 36.79
C ALA A 29 28.19 68.87 36.90
N CYS A 30 28.18 69.92 36.06
CA CYS A 30 29.10 71.06 36.12
C CYS A 30 28.51 72.34 36.76
N SER A 31 27.40 72.23 37.50
CA SER A 31 26.82 73.35 38.26
C SER A 31 27.08 73.23 39.76
N ILE A 32 28.32 72.91 40.15
CA ILE A 32 28.80 73.31 41.47
C ILE A 32 29.00 74.83 41.42
N ILE A 33 28.43 75.51 42.42
CA ILE A 33 28.45 76.95 42.65
C ILE A 33 29.91 77.43 42.77
N GLN A 34 30.56 77.68 41.63
CA GLN A 34 31.79 78.47 41.52
C GLN A 34 31.59 79.45 40.35
N LYS A 35 32.05 80.69 40.52
CA LYS A 35 31.97 81.75 39.51
C LYS A 35 32.86 81.36 38.31
N ASN A 36 32.31 80.58 37.37
CA ASN A 36 32.99 80.29 36.11
C ASN A 36 33.27 81.61 35.37
N THR A 37 34.45 81.68 34.77
CA THR A 37 34.86 82.85 33.98
C THR A 37 34.28 82.80 32.56
N ASN A 38 34.21 83.93 31.88
CA ASN A 38 33.74 84.02 30.49
C ASN A 38 34.56 83.12 29.53
N SER A 39 35.81 82.81 29.90
CA SER A 39 36.70 81.89 29.19
C SER A 39 36.25 80.43 29.28
N GLU A 40 35.85 79.93 30.45
CA GLU A 40 35.44 78.53 30.62
C GLU A 40 34.10 78.22 29.93
N TYR A 41 33.18 79.19 29.88
CA TYR A 41 31.95 79.03 29.10
C TYR A 41 32.21 79.07 27.60
N LYS A 42 33.24 79.78 27.14
CA LYS A 42 33.67 79.74 25.73
C LYS A 42 34.09 78.32 25.33
N ASP A 43 34.91 77.66 26.15
CA ASP A 43 35.35 76.27 25.89
C ASP A 43 34.17 75.29 25.93
N LYS A 44 33.21 75.49 26.83
CA LYS A 44 31.96 74.70 26.86
C LYS A 44 31.10 74.91 25.61
N ILE A 45 31.00 76.13 25.09
CA ILE A 45 30.32 76.41 23.82
C ILE A 45 31.04 75.72 22.66
N THR A 46 32.37 75.81 22.58
CA THR A 46 33.14 75.15 21.52
C THR A 46 32.95 73.63 21.54
N LYS A 47 32.96 73.03 22.73
CA LYS A 47 32.69 71.60 22.88
C LYS A 47 31.27 71.23 22.46
N LEU A 48 30.26 71.97 22.94
CA LEU A 48 28.86 71.76 22.59
C LEU A 48 28.61 71.95 21.08
N LEU A 49 29.22 72.95 20.45
CA LEU A 49 29.15 73.16 19.00
C LEU A 49 29.73 72.00 18.20
N SER A 50 30.87 71.45 18.64
CA SER A 50 31.47 70.28 18.00
C SER A 50 30.52 69.08 18.07
N GLU A 51 29.97 68.81 19.25
CA GLU A 51 29.04 67.69 19.48
C GLU A 51 27.76 67.86 18.66
N ILE A 52 27.18 69.07 18.63
CA ILE A 52 25.99 69.37 17.81
C ILE A 52 26.30 69.19 16.32
N LYS A 53 27.43 69.72 15.82
CA LYS A 53 27.80 69.63 14.41
C LYS A 53 27.99 68.20 13.95
N ASP A 54 28.64 67.37 14.77
CA ASP A 54 28.82 65.95 14.46
C ASP A 54 27.47 65.23 14.38
N GLU A 55 26.53 65.56 15.26
CA GLU A 55 25.21 64.91 15.32
C GLU A 55 24.26 65.38 14.20
N ILE A 56 24.22 66.67 13.88
CA ILE A 56 23.37 67.21 12.81
C ILE A 56 23.91 66.93 11.41
N LYS A 57 25.16 66.44 11.27
CA LYS A 57 25.78 66.12 9.98
C LYS A 57 24.94 65.17 9.14
N ILE A 58 24.19 64.25 9.76
CA ILE A 58 23.28 63.33 9.05
C ILE A 58 22.13 64.04 8.31
N LEU A 59 21.87 65.30 8.66
CA LEU A 59 20.86 66.18 8.06
C LEU A 59 21.46 67.14 7.01
N GLU A 60 22.74 66.99 6.63
CA GLU A 60 23.31 67.79 5.55
C GLU A 60 22.52 67.60 4.25
N GLY A 61 22.04 68.70 3.66
CA GLY A 61 21.20 68.69 2.46
C GLY A 61 19.70 68.55 2.70
N ASP A 62 19.26 68.46 3.96
CA ASP A 62 17.84 68.45 4.33
C ASP A 62 17.16 69.80 3.99
N GLN A 63 16.01 69.74 3.34
CA GLN A 63 15.28 70.91 2.84
C GLN A 63 14.31 71.51 3.87
N ARG A 64 14.14 70.88 5.04
CA ARG A 64 13.25 71.37 6.09
C ARG A 64 13.71 72.72 6.62
N LYS A 65 12.76 73.61 6.85
CA LYS A 65 13.02 75.00 7.23
C LYS A 65 13.75 75.08 8.57
N GLU A 66 13.28 74.32 9.55
CA GLU A 66 13.81 74.22 10.90
C GLU A 66 15.24 73.67 10.94
N VAL A 67 15.63 72.80 10.01
CA VAL A 67 17.01 72.31 9.86
C VAL A 67 17.92 73.40 9.31
N ASN A 68 17.50 74.06 8.23
CA ASN A 68 18.26 75.15 7.63
C ASN A 68 18.41 76.35 8.58
N ASP A 69 17.32 76.76 9.24
CA ASP A 69 17.31 77.83 10.25
C ASP A 69 18.28 77.51 11.42
N PHE A 70 18.39 76.22 11.79
CA PHE A 70 19.29 75.79 12.86
C PHE A 70 20.76 75.70 12.41
N PHE A 71 21.06 75.22 11.19
CA PHE A 71 22.41 75.27 10.61
C PHE A 71 22.92 76.72 10.47
N ASP A 72 22.06 77.64 10.02
CA ASP A 72 22.39 79.07 9.95
C ASP A 72 22.68 79.65 11.34
N TYR A 73 21.87 79.29 12.35
CA TYR A 73 22.11 79.67 13.73
C TYR A 73 23.44 79.13 14.27
N ILE A 74 23.76 77.87 14.02
CA ILE A 74 25.05 77.25 14.41
C ILE A 74 26.24 78.00 13.81
N ASN A 75 26.15 78.36 12.52
CA ASN A 75 27.18 79.16 11.84
C ASN A 75 27.28 80.59 12.42
N GLN A 76 26.17 81.20 12.84
CA GLN A 76 26.18 82.50 13.53
C GLN A 76 26.83 82.44 14.91
N VAL A 77 26.56 81.39 15.69
CA VAL A 77 27.18 81.19 17.02
C VAL A 77 28.69 80.97 16.87
N GLU A 78 29.13 80.20 15.88
CA GLU A 78 30.55 79.97 15.60
C GLU A 78 31.30 81.24 15.20
N ASN A 79 30.70 82.09 14.37
CA ASN A 79 31.28 83.37 13.95
C ASN A 79 31.28 84.43 15.07
N SER A 80 30.48 84.26 16.12
CA SER A 80 30.38 85.20 17.25
C SER A 80 31.15 84.76 18.50
N LEU A 81 31.81 83.60 18.47
CA LEU A 81 32.54 83.00 19.60
C LEU A 81 33.63 83.90 20.21
N ASN A 82 34.25 84.76 19.39
CA ASN A 82 35.31 85.69 19.80
C ASN A 82 34.81 87.11 20.16
N LYS A 83 33.49 87.38 20.09
CA LYS A 83 32.91 88.67 20.49
C LYS A 83 32.80 88.78 22.02
N ASN A 84 32.90 90.01 22.53
CA ASN A 84 32.88 90.32 23.97
C ASN A 84 31.44 90.32 24.53
N THR A 85 30.82 89.14 24.62
CA THR A 85 29.44 88.90 25.08
C THR A 85 29.42 88.04 26.36
N ASN A 86 28.27 87.91 27.02
CA ASN A 86 28.11 87.01 28.17
C ASN A 86 28.03 85.55 27.71
N LYS A 87 29.14 84.81 27.80
CA LYS A 87 29.24 83.44 27.29
C LYS A 87 28.37 82.44 28.05
N LYS A 88 27.94 82.74 29.27
CA LYS A 88 26.99 81.89 29.98
C LYS A 88 25.59 81.93 29.35
N ASP A 89 25.15 83.11 28.91
CA ASP A 89 23.85 83.27 28.26
C ASP A 89 23.87 82.69 26.85
N ASP A 90 24.96 82.92 26.10
CA ASP A 90 25.19 82.32 24.77
C ASP A 90 25.17 80.78 24.83
N TYR A 91 25.79 80.18 25.86
CA TYR A 91 25.79 78.73 26.09
C TYR A 91 24.38 78.20 26.37
N ASN A 92 23.65 78.86 27.28
CA ASN A 92 22.29 78.44 27.63
C ASN A 92 21.33 78.60 26.45
N GLU A 93 21.49 79.64 25.62
CA GLU A 93 20.68 79.83 24.42
C GLU A 93 20.99 78.78 23.35
N LEU A 94 22.27 78.49 23.08
CA LEU A 94 22.67 77.42 22.17
C LEU A 94 22.09 76.07 22.62
N LEU A 95 22.24 75.74 23.90
CA LEU A 95 21.71 74.50 24.48
C LEU A 95 20.19 74.43 24.35
N ASN A 96 19.48 75.51 24.65
CA ASN A 96 18.01 75.55 24.60
C ASN A 96 17.46 75.46 23.16
N ARG A 97 18.10 76.15 22.21
CA ARG A 97 17.73 76.06 20.80
C ARG A 97 18.02 74.69 20.21
N TYR A 98 19.18 74.12 20.53
CA TYR A 98 19.52 72.75 20.15
C TYR A 98 18.52 71.74 20.74
N THR A 99 18.17 71.89 22.02
CA THR A 99 17.17 71.04 22.68
C THR A 99 15.81 71.10 21.99
N THR A 100 15.38 72.30 21.59
CA THR A 100 14.11 72.52 20.89
C THR A 100 14.15 71.90 19.49
N PHE A 101 15.22 72.19 18.74
CA PHE A 101 15.48 71.63 17.42
C PHE A 101 15.50 70.09 17.43
N ALA A 102 16.32 69.49 18.29
CA ALA A 102 16.48 68.05 18.40
C ALA A 102 15.16 67.35 18.75
N LYS A 103 14.34 67.96 19.62
CA LYS A 103 13.01 67.44 19.96
C LYS A 103 12.04 67.50 18.78
N GLU A 104 12.07 68.58 18.02
CA GLU A 104 11.21 68.76 16.85
C GLU A 104 11.55 67.78 15.73
N ILE A 105 12.84 67.64 15.39
CA ILE A 105 13.31 66.66 14.40
C ILE A 105 13.04 65.22 14.86
N PHE A 106 13.28 64.92 16.14
CA PHE A 106 12.99 63.59 16.70
C PHE A 106 11.54 63.16 16.46
N ASN A 107 10.57 64.04 16.76
CA ASN A 107 9.15 63.70 16.57
C ASN A 107 8.81 63.46 15.09
N GLN A 108 9.36 64.28 14.19
CA GLN A 108 9.12 64.09 12.75
C GLN A 108 9.73 62.79 12.22
N GLU A 109 10.95 62.44 12.65
CA GLU A 109 11.60 61.20 12.24
C GLU A 109 10.96 59.97 12.89
N LYS A 110 10.36 60.13 14.08
CA LYS A 110 9.59 59.08 14.75
C LYS A 110 8.35 58.72 13.94
N ASP A 111 7.62 59.72 13.45
CA ASP A 111 6.44 59.51 12.62
C ASP A 111 6.79 58.84 11.28
N LYS A 112 7.90 59.24 10.65
CA LYS A 112 8.38 58.62 9.41
C LYS A 112 8.77 57.15 9.62
N LEU A 113 9.53 56.85 10.67
CA LEU A 113 9.92 55.48 11.01
C LEU A 113 8.69 54.60 11.27
N SER A 114 7.70 55.11 12.01
CA SER A 114 6.45 54.38 12.28
C SER A 114 5.71 54.02 11.00
N LYS A 115 5.56 54.97 10.07
CA LYS A 115 4.90 54.72 8.78
C LYS A 115 5.64 53.67 7.95
N LEU A 116 6.96 53.76 7.87
CA LEU A 116 7.78 52.80 7.14
C LEU A 116 7.66 51.38 7.72
N ILE A 117 7.64 51.26 9.05
CA ILE A 117 7.42 49.98 9.74
C ILE A 117 6.05 49.38 9.38
N ASP A 118 5.00 50.20 9.36
CA ASP A 118 3.65 49.72 9.04
C ASP A 118 3.52 49.31 7.56
N GLU A 119 4.14 50.05 6.64
CA GLU A 119 4.23 49.68 5.22
C GLU A 119 4.94 48.34 5.03
N ILE A 120 6.10 48.14 5.66
CA ILE A 120 6.83 46.87 5.58
C ILE A 120 6.04 45.71 6.17
N LYS A 121 5.35 45.92 7.30
CA LYS A 121 4.44 44.90 7.89
C LYS A 121 3.32 44.51 6.94
N ASN A 122 2.79 45.46 6.17
CA ASN A 122 1.77 45.17 5.18
C ASN A 122 2.33 44.36 4.01
N ILE A 123 3.49 44.76 3.48
CA ILE A 123 4.21 44.04 2.40
C ILE A 123 4.51 42.59 2.82
N LEU A 124 4.97 42.37 4.05
CA LEU A 124 5.21 41.03 4.60
C LEU A 124 3.95 40.14 4.54
N LYS A 125 2.78 40.70 4.85
CA LYS A 125 1.50 39.96 4.81
C LYS A 125 0.99 39.68 3.41
N THR A 126 1.23 40.57 2.46
CA THR A 126 0.62 40.49 1.12
C THR A 126 1.53 39.86 0.08
N GLU A 127 2.83 40.17 0.10
CA GLU A 127 3.77 39.79 -0.96
C GLU A 127 4.76 38.70 -0.56
N PHE A 128 4.97 38.50 0.75
CA PHE A 128 5.92 37.52 1.30
C PHE A 128 5.25 36.47 2.19
N SER A 129 3.93 36.29 2.06
CA SER A 129 3.16 35.33 2.87
C SER A 129 3.23 33.89 2.37
N ASP A 130 3.67 33.68 1.13
CA ASP A 130 3.92 32.35 0.56
C ASP A 130 5.11 31.68 1.25
N GLU A 131 5.02 30.37 1.47
CA GLU A 131 6.01 29.57 2.19
C GLU A 131 7.38 29.60 1.49
N LYS A 132 7.42 29.69 0.16
CA LYS A 132 8.67 29.87 -0.61
C LYS A 132 9.45 31.13 -0.23
N TYR A 133 8.81 32.11 0.41
CA TYR A 133 9.43 33.35 0.89
C TYR A 133 9.69 33.39 2.39
N SER A 134 9.48 32.28 3.10
CA SER A 134 9.68 32.14 4.55
C SER A 134 10.98 32.78 5.07
N SER A 135 12.11 32.50 4.43
CA SER A 135 13.42 33.06 4.83
C SER A 135 13.51 34.57 4.66
N ILE A 136 12.90 35.12 3.59
CA ILE A 136 12.85 36.56 3.36
C ILE A 136 11.92 37.22 4.39
N HIS A 137 10.75 36.61 4.62
CA HIS A 137 9.77 37.07 5.59
C HIS A 137 10.35 37.12 7.01
N GLN A 138 11.07 36.08 7.44
CA GLN A 138 11.73 36.04 8.76
C GLN A 138 12.82 37.10 8.90
N SER A 139 13.68 37.25 7.88
CA SER A 139 14.78 38.21 7.91
C SER A 139 14.29 39.65 7.98
N LEU A 140 13.32 40.01 7.13
CA LEU A 140 12.76 41.36 7.11
C LEU A 140 11.90 41.64 8.36
N SER A 141 11.13 40.64 8.85
CA SER A 141 10.40 40.76 10.13
C SER A 141 11.33 41.03 11.31
N LYS A 142 12.49 40.37 11.35
CA LYS A 142 13.48 40.58 12.42
C LYS A 142 13.99 42.02 12.43
N VAL A 143 14.36 42.57 11.26
CA VAL A 143 14.80 43.97 11.15
C VAL A 143 13.69 44.93 11.57
N VAL A 144 12.44 44.65 11.18
CA VAL A 144 11.27 45.45 11.63
C VAL A 144 11.14 45.44 13.15
N VAL A 145 11.21 44.27 13.77
CA VAL A 145 11.11 44.13 15.24
C VAL A 145 12.26 44.88 15.92
N ASP A 146 13.50 44.65 15.49
CA ASP A 146 14.70 45.24 16.08
C ASP A 146 14.65 46.78 16.03
N LYS A 147 14.15 47.36 14.93
CA LYS A 147 14.06 48.82 14.75
C LYS A 147 12.81 49.44 15.38
N SER A 148 11.75 48.66 15.60
CA SER A 148 10.51 49.13 16.25
C SER A 148 10.73 49.58 17.69
N VAL A 149 11.72 49.00 18.39
CA VAL A 149 12.07 49.35 19.79
C VAL A 149 12.43 50.83 19.95
N LEU A 150 12.92 51.48 18.89
CA LEU A 150 13.26 52.90 18.91
C LEU A 150 12.02 53.82 19.00
N LEU A 151 10.82 53.29 18.75
CA LEU A 151 9.57 54.03 18.88
C LEU A 151 9.00 54.01 20.31
N ASP A 152 9.56 53.18 21.19
CA ASP A 152 9.04 53.02 22.55
C ASP A 152 9.13 54.33 23.35
N PRO A 153 8.10 54.68 24.15
CA PRO A 153 8.12 55.90 24.96
C PRO A 153 9.27 55.96 25.98
N GLU A 154 9.81 54.80 26.35
CA GLU A 154 10.91 54.63 27.31
C GLU A 154 12.29 54.57 26.61
N SER A 155 12.33 54.61 25.28
CA SER A 155 13.57 54.61 24.51
C SER A 155 14.34 55.92 24.69
N ASN A 156 15.65 55.82 24.94
CA ASN A 156 16.58 56.95 24.95
C ASN A 156 17.12 57.30 23.55
N SER A 157 16.43 56.86 22.49
CA SER A 157 16.82 57.10 21.09
C SER A 157 16.86 58.59 20.74
N THR A 158 17.82 58.96 19.92
CA THR A 158 17.98 60.29 19.32
C THR A 158 17.36 60.35 17.92
N PHE A 159 17.26 61.55 17.33
CA PHE A 159 16.78 61.65 15.94
C PHE A 159 17.73 60.99 14.94
N VAL A 160 19.04 60.91 15.26
CA VAL A 160 20.04 60.20 14.44
C VAL A 160 19.75 58.71 14.39
N ASP A 161 19.41 58.10 15.54
CA ASP A 161 19.07 56.68 15.63
C ASP A 161 17.85 56.34 14.76
N LEU A 162 16.85 57.23 14.74
CA LEU A 162 15.64 57.05 13.93
C LEU A 162 15.93 57.15 12.43
N ILE A 163 16.78 58.08 11.99
CA ILE A 163 17.15 58.22 10.57
C ILE A 163 17.99 57.03 10.10
N LEU A 164 18.91 56.53 10.94
CA LEU A 164 19.68 55.32 10.62
C LEU A 164 18.76 54.09 10.55
N ALA A 165 17.80 53.96 11.46
CA ALA A 165 16.82 52.88 11.42
C ALA A 165 15.94 52.90 10.16
N GLN A 166 15.52 54.08 9.71
CA GLN A 166 14.79 54.23 8.45
C GLN A 166 15.63 53.76 7.26
N LYS A 167 16.91 54.17 7.19
CA LYS A 167 17.84 53.72 6.12
C LYS A 167 18.05 52.20 6.14
N ASP A 168 18.22 51.61 7.32
CA ASP A 168 18.39 50.17 7.48
C ASP A 168 17.15 49.40 7.00
N LEU A 169 15.95 49.87 7.35
CA LEU A 169 14.68 49.27 6.92
C LEU A 169 14.47 49.36 5.41
N SER A 170 14.72 50.53 4.80
CA SER A 170 14.61 50.69 3.35
C SER A 170 15.58 49.77 2.61
N LYS A 171 16.82 49.65 3.09
CA LYS A 171 17.82 48.75 2.50
C LYS A 171 17.40 47.28 2.63
N ALA A 172 16.90 46.88 3.80
CA ALA A 172 16.43 45.52 4.03
C ALA A 172 15.23 45.16 3.13
N LEU A 173 14.31 46.10 2.91
CA LEU A 173 13.18 45.92 1.99
C LEU A 173 13.64 45.77 0.53
N GLU A 174 14.60 46.59 0.09
CA GLU A 174 15.14 46.54 -1.27
C GLU A 174 15.85 45.20 -1.54
N GLU A 175 16.57 44.67 -0.56
CA GLU A 175 17.23 43.36 -0.61
C GLU A 175 16.22 42.21 -0.61
N ALA A 176 15.14 42.32 0.17
CA ALA A 176 14.03 41.36 0.16
C ALA A 176 13.35 41.27 -1.20
N ASN A 177 13.09 42.40 -1.86
CA ASN A 177 12.47 42.43 -3.19
C ASN A 177 13.37 41.81 -4.27
N LYS A 178 14.68 42.09 -4.26
CA LYS A 178 15.62 41.44 -5.18
C LYS A 178 15.67 39.93 -4.99
N ASN A 179 15.63 39.47 -3.74
CA ASN A 179 15.63 38.04 -3.44
C ASN A 179 14.32 37.35 -3.89
N LYS A 180 13.17 38.04 -3.79
CA LYS A 180 11.89 37.56 -4.32
C LYS A 180 11.96 37.35 -5.83
N GLU A 181 12.44 38.35 -6.57
CA GLU A 181 12.61 38.27 -8.02
C GLU A 181 13.55 37.12 -8.43
N ALA A 182 14.63 36.90 -7.67
CA ALA A 182 15.56 35.79 -7.91
C ALA A 182 14.89 34.41 -7.71
N ILE A 183 14.08 34.25 -6.66
CA ILE A 183 13.35 33.00 -6.39
C ILE A 183 12.30 32.74 -7.49
N ASP A 184 11.52 33.76 -7.86
CA ASP A 184 10.50 33.62 -8.91
C ASP A 184 11.10 33.28 -10.27
N ASN A 185 12.22 33.92 -10.64
CA ASN A 185 12.92 33.61 -11.89
C ASN A 185 13.52 32.20 -11.87
N ASN A 186 14.15 31.78 -10.77
CA ASN A 186 14.70 30.42 -10.65
C ASN A 186 13.62 29.34 -10.80
N LEU A 187 12.45 29.51 -10.19
CA LEU A 187 11.35 28.53 -10.31
C LEU A 187 10.83 28.43 -11.75
N LYS A 188 10.78 29.56 -12.46
CA LYS A 188 10.38 29.60 -13.87
C LYS A 188 11.43 28.96 -14.77
N ASP A 189 12.71 29.24 -14.52
CA ASP A 189 13.83 28.65 -15.26
C ASP A 189 13.93 27.14 -15.00
N GLU A 190 13.67 26.68 -13.78
CA GLU A 190 13.58 25.25 -13.44
C GLU A 190 12.44 24.56 -14.19
N LEU A 191 11.24 25.16 -14.26
CA LEU A 191 10.13 24.60 -15.02
C LEU A 191 10.45 24.55 -16.52
N ASN A 192 10.96 25.64 -17.09
CA ASN A 192 11.34 25.69 -18.51
C ASN A 192 12.39 24.62 -18.82
N ALA A 193 13.44 24.50 -17.99
CA ALA A 193 14.47 23.48 -18.18
C ALA A 193 13.89 22.05 -18.11
N LYS A 194 12.90 21.82 -17.25
CA LYS A 194 12.21 20.54 -17.11
C LYS A 194 11.33 20.22 -18.32
N GLN A 195 10.60 21.21 -18.83
CA GLN A 195 9.79 21.11 -20.05
C GLN A 195 10.67 20.87 -21.29
N ASP A 196 11.77 21.61 -21.42
CA ASP A 196 12.73 21.46 -22.53
C ASP A 196 13.36 20.06 -22.54
N LYS A 197 13.78 19.57 -21.36
CA LYS A 197 14.32 18.21 -21.23
C LYS A 197 13.27 17.15 -21.57
N PHE A 198 12.01 17.36 -21.19
CA PHE A 198 10.94 16.44 -21.55
C PHE A 198 10.65 16.47 -23.05
N LYS A 199 10.69 17.65 -23.68
CA LYS A 199 10.55 17.81 -25.12
C LYS A 199 11.65 17.09 -25.89
N GLU A 200 12.91 17.27 -25.46
CA GLU A 200 14.05 16.57 -26.02
C GLU A 200 13.86 15.05 -25.95
N LYS A 201 13.40 14.53 -24.81
CA LYS A 201 13.09 13.10 -24.67
C LYS A 201 11.97 12.62 -25.60
N LEU A 202 10.90 13.40 -25.78
CA LEU A 202 9.83 13.08 -26.72
C LEU A 202 10.34 13.03 -28.17
N ASP A 203 11.14 14.04 -28.56
CA ASP A 203 11.73 14.12 -29.89
C ASP A 203 12.73 12.98 -30.14
N GLU A 204 13.56 12.64 -29.15
CA GLU A 204 14.46 11.48 -29.20
C GLU A 204 13.68 10.17 -29.32
N THR A 205 12.61 10.01 -28.55
CA THR A 205 11.78 8.79 -28.59
C THR A 205 11.12 8.64 -29.96
N LYS A 206 10.60 9.74 -30.52
CA LYS A 206 10.01 9.75 -31.86
C LYS A 206 11.03 9.37 -32.93
N THR A 207 12.20 10.00 -32.90
CA THR A 207 13.27 9.75 -33.86
C THR A 207 13.79 8.32 -33.78
N ASN A 208 14.07 7.83 -32.57
CA ASN A 208 14.74 6.54 -32.35
C ASN A 208 13.81 5.34 -32.45
N HIS A 209 12.50 5.52 -32.25
CA HIS A 209 11.58 4.38 -32.13
C HIS A 209 10.39 4.43 -33.10
N ILE A 210 9.98 5.60 -33.57
CA ILE A 210 8.86 5.69 -34.53
C ILE A 210 9.40 5.84 -35.95
N ASP A 211 10.23 6.85 -36.19
CA ASP A 211 10.71 7.18 -37.54
C ASP A 211 11.57 6.06 -38.14
N ILE A 212 12.39 5.41 -37.32
CA ILE A 212 13.23 4.26 -37.75
C ILE A 212 12.37 3.12 -38.32
N TYR A 213 11.21 2.86 -37.74
CA TYR A 213 10.37 1.72 -38.12
C TYR A 213 9.31 2.06 -39.16
N ASN A 214 8.83 3.32 -39.21
CA ASN A 214 7.93 3.78 -40.25
C ASN A 214 8.53 3.67 -41.66
N ASN A 215 9.86 3.73 -41.77
CA ASN A 215 10.60 3.54 -43.03
C ASN A 215 10.61 2.08 -43.55
N ASN A 216 10.27 1.09 -42.72
CA ASN A 216 10.34 -0.34 -43.08
C ASN A 216 9.10 -0.86 -43.83
N ASN A 217 8.07 -0.03 -44.04
CA ASN A 217 6.85 -0.37 -44.77
C ASN A 217 6.14 -1.66 -44.30
N ASP A 218 6.28 -2.00 -43.02
CA ASP A 218 5.67 -3.17 -42.38
C ASP A 218 4.45 -2.73 -41.56
N ASP A 219 3.25 -3.05 -42.05
CA ASP A 219 1.99 -2.62 -41.43
C ASP A 219 1.77 -3.20 -40.02
N GLY A 220 2.37 -4.35 -39.71
CA GLY A 220 2.34 -4.93 -38.38
C GLY A 220 3.10 -4.08 -37.37
N LEU A 221 4.30 -3.61 -37.74
CA LEU A 221 5.10 -2.72 -36.91
C LEU A 221 4.45 -1.34 -36.75
N LYS A 222 3.85 -0.79 -37.82
CA LYS A 222 3.10 0.48 -37.73
C LYS A 222 1.96 0.40 -36.71
N THR A 223 1.27 -0.73 -36.66
CA THR A 223 0.17 -0.94 -35.69
C THR A 223 0.69 -0.97 -34.25
N ILE A 224 1.86 -1.57 -34.01
CA ILE A 224 2.49 -1.65 -32.69
C ILE A 224 2.97 -0.28 -32.19
N LEU A 225 3.49 0.55 -33.10
CA LEU A 225 4.07 1.86 -32.78
C LEU A 225 3.03 2.96 -32.56
N LYS A 226 1.85 2.82 -33.17
CA LYS A 226 0.83 3.86 -33.19
C LYS A 226 0.45 4.43 -31.81
N PRO A 227 0.25 3.62 -30.75
CA PRO A 227 -0.05 4.16 -29.42
C PRO A 227 1.04 5.09 -28.87
N LEU A 228 2.32 4.77 -29.13
CA LEU A 228 3.45 5.60 -28.73
C LEU A 228 3.51 6.89 -29.56
N GLU A 229 3.25 6.80 -30.87
CA GLU A 229 3.19 7.94 -31.79
C GLU A 229 2.09 8.92 -31.40
N ASP A 230 0.86 8.42 -31.20
CA ASP A 230 -0.29 9.24 -30.80
C ASP A 230 -0.02 9.96 -29.46
N PHE A 231 0.61 9.28 -28.50
CA PHE A 231 0.94 9.86 -27.19
C PHE A 231 2.02 10.96 -27.28
N ILE A 232 3.07 10.73 -28.06
CA ILE A 232 4.14 11.73 -28.25
C ILE A 232 3.59 12.97 -28.96
N ASP A 233 2.81 12.79 -30.01
CA ASP A 233 2.24 13.91 -30.78
C ASP A 233 1.27 14.75 -29.93
N GLU A 234 0.48 14.10 -29.07
CA GLU A 234 -0.37 14.80 -28.11
C GLU A 234 0.46 15.69 -27.16
N LEU A 235 1.57 15.16 -26.61
CA LEU A 235 2.39 15.86 -25.64
C LEU A 235 3.21 16.99 -26.24
N LEU A 236 3.81 16.79 -27.42
CA LEU A 236 4.51 17.85 -28.14
C LEU A 236 3.60 19.06 -28.42
N GLY A 237 2.31 18.82 -28.65
CA GLY A 237 1.30 19.86 -28.88
C GLY A 237 0.93 20.71 -27.66
N LYS A 238 1.27 20.27 -26.43
CA LYS A 238 0.86 20.96 -25.19
C LYS A 238 1.98 21.18 -24.17
N ILE A 239 3.24 20.84 -24.48
CA ILE A 239 4.33 20.80 -23.51
C ILE A 239 4.57 22.11 -22.75
N GLU A 240 4.44 23.25 -23.43
CA GLU A 240 4.61 24.59 -22.85
C GLU A 240 3.53 24.95 -21.83
N SER A 241 2.38 24.25 -21.88
CA SER A 241 1.25 24.46 -20.97
C SER A 241 1.27 23.55 -19.75
N LEU A 242 2.17 22.55 -19.70
CA LEU A 242 2.25 21.58 -18.61
C LEU A 242 2.93 22.17 -17.38
N ASP A 243 2.34 21.97 -16.21
CA ASP A 243 3.03 22.29 -14.95
C ASP A 243 4.08 21.23 -14.58
N SER A 244 4.86 21.51 -13.52
CA SER A 244 5.97 20.64 -13.09
C SER A 244 5.54 19.22 -12.71
N GLN A 245 4.32 19.05 -12.17
CA GLN A 245 3.78 17.74 -11.79
C GLN A 245 3.24 16.99 -13.00
N GLU A 246 2.61 17.71 -13.94
CA GLU A 246 2.15 17.14 -15.20
C GLU A 246 3.31 16.67 -16.08
N VAL A 247 4.43 17.41 -16.11
CA VAL A 247 5.67 16.97 -16.78
C VAL A 247 6.18 15.66 -16.19
N ASP A 248 6.28 15.54 -14.86
CA ASP A 248 6.73 14.29 -14.22
C ASP A 248 5.80 13.11 -14.51
N LYS A 249 4.49 13.34 -14.42
CA LYS A 249 3.48 12.32 -14.68
C LYS A 249 3.56 11.82 -16.12
N ASN A 250 3.61 12.73 -17.09
CA ASN A 250 3.66 12.38 -18.51
C ASN A 250 4.99 11.75 -18.90
N ASN A 251 6.09 12.12 -18.22
CA ASN A 251 7.39 11.49 -18.41
C ASN A 251 7.39 10.02 -17.97
N ASN A 252 6.76 9.71 -16.83
CA ASN A 252 6.62 8.33 -16.37
C ASN A 252 5.70 7.50 -17.29
N GLU A 253 4.61 8.11 -17.80
CA GLU A 253 3.71 7.43 -18.74
C GLU A 253 4.40 7.17 -20.10
N LEU A 254 5.24 8.11 -20.57
CA LEU A 254 6.06 7.92 -21.77
C LEU A 254 6.98 6.69 -21.63
N ASP A 255 7.69 6.58 -20.50
CA ASP A 255 8.61 5.46 -20.25
C ASP A 255 7.87 4.13 -20.27
N LYS A 256 6.68 4.07 -19.67
CA LYS A 256 5.85 2.88 -19.64
C LYS A 256 5.36 2.47 -21.04
N ILE A 257 4.79 3.41 -21.81
CA ILE A 257 4.30 3.12 -23.17
C ILE A 257 5.47 2.71 -24.06
N LEU A 258 6.63 3.36 -23.93
CA LEU A 258 7.84 3.01 -24.68
C LEU A 258 8.29 1.57 -24.39
N GLU A 259 8.37 1.19 -23.10
CA GLU A 259 8.74 -0.17 -22.70
C GLU A 259 7.76 -1.22 -23.26
N GLU A 260 6.46 -1.00 -23.12
CA GLU A 260 5.42 -1.89 -23.67
C GLU A 260 5.48 -2.02 -25.20
N THR A 261 5.77 -0.91 -25.90
CA THR A 261 5.92 -0.90 -27.36
C THR A 261 7.18 -1.64 -27.80
N LEU A 262 8.33 -1.44 -27.13
CA LEU A 262 9.58 -2.13 -27.44
C LEU A 262 9.46 -3.64 -27.27
N GLU A 263 8.76 -4.10 -26.24
CA GLU A 263 8.51 -5.52 -26.01
C GLU A 263 7.67 -6.14 -27.14
N LYS A 264 6.59 -5.47 -27.55
CA LYS A 264 5.77 -5.92 -28.69
C LYS A 264 6.55 -5.97 -30.01
N ILE A 265 7.46 -5.02 -30.24
CA ILE A 265 8.36 -5.05 -31.41
C ILE A 265 9.28 -6.27 -31.36
N ARG A 266 9.82 -6.60 -30.19
CA ARG A 266 10.67 -7.79 -30.00
C ARG A 266 9.90 -9.06 -30.33
N GLU A 267 8.72 -9.24 -29.75
CA GLU A 267 7.84 -10.38 -30.01
C GLU A 267 7.49 -10.51 -31.51
N TYR A 268 7.15 -9.40 -32.16
CA TYR A 268 6.85 -9.38 -33.59
C TYR A 268 8.05 -9.79 -34.44
N ASN A 269 9.26 -9.30 -34.13
CA ASN A 269 10.47 -9.66 -34.85
C ASN A 269 10.85 -11.14 -34.67
N GLU A 270 10.63 -11.72 -33.49
CA GLU A 270 10.81 -13.16 -33.28
C GLU A 270 9.87 -14.00 -34.13
N LEU A 271 8.58 -13.62 -34.18
CA LEU A 271 7.59 -14.27 -35.05
C LEU A 271 7.97 -14.16 -36.53
N LYS A 272 8.41 -12.98 -36.96
CA LYS A 272 8.87 -12.73 -38.33
C LYS A 272 10.07 -13.57 -38.69
N ASN A 273 11.07 -13.66 -37.82
CA ASN A 273 12.24 -14.50 -38.04
C ASN A 273 11.87 -15.98 -38.17
N LYS A 274 10.95 -16.48 -37.33
CA LYS A 274 10.44 -17.86 -37.44
C LYS A 274 9.74 -18.11 -38.78
N ALA A 275 8.88 -17.18 -39.21
CA ALA A 275 8.21 -17.28 -40.50
C ALA A 275 9.21 -17.27 -41.67
N ILE A 276 10.25 -16.43 -41.60
CA ILE A 276 11.34 -16.39 -42.61
C ILE A 276 12.07 -17.73 -42.64
N GLN A 277 12.46 -18.28 -41.49
CA GLN A 277 13.19 -19.55 -41.45
C GLN A 277 12.37 -20.68 -42.08
N LYS A 278 11.08 -20.80 -41.74
CA LYS A 278 10.18 -21.76 -42.38
C LYS A 278 10.15 -21.60 -43.91
N TYR A 279 10.11 -20.36 -44.40
CA TYR A 279 10.14 -20.10 -45.83
C TYR A 279 11.47 -20.52 -46.48
N LEU A 280 12.61 -20.23 -45.83
CA LEU A 280 13.94 -20.59 -46.32
C LEU A 280 14.15 -22.11 -46.36
N GLU A 281 13.67 -22.83 -45.35
CA GLU A 281 13.66 -24.31 -45.33
C GLU A 281 12.88 -24.88 -46.52
N LEU A 282 11.73 -24.29 -46.87
CA LEU A 282 10.98 -24.70 -48.05
C LEU A 282 11.70 -24.38 -49.37
N LEU A 283 12.44 -23.27 -49.45
CA LEU A 283 13.30 -22.99 -50.61
C LEU A 283 14.43 -24.03 -50.74
N GLU A 284 14.98 -24.49 -49.62
CA GLU A 284 15.99 -25.55 -49.60
C GLU A 284 15.40 -26.88 -50.05
N GLN A 285 14.22 -27.27 -49.54
CA GLN A 285 13.48 -28.45 -50.02
C GLN A 285 13.19 -28.39 -51.52
N ALA A 286 12.86 -27.21 -52.05
CA ALA A 286 12.69 -27.03 -53.49
C ALA A 286 13.99 -27.34 -54.25
N ASN A 287 15.15 -26.90 -53.74
CA ASN A 287 16.44 -27.22 -54.36
C ASN A 287 16.77 -28.73 -54.27
N GLU A 288 16.52 -29.36 -53.12
CA GLU A 288 16.70 -30.82 -52.95
C GLU A 288 15.82 -31.62 -53.93
N LEU A 289 14.56 -31.21 -54.12
CA LEU A 289 13.66 -31.82 -55.09
C LEU A 289 14.16 -31.63 -56.53
N LYS A 290 14.71 -30.46 -56.84
CA LYS A 290 15.33 -30.22 -58.15
C LYS A 290 16.50 -31.16 -58.39
N GLU A 291 17.40 -31.32 -57.42
CA GLU A 291 18.52 -32.28 -57.52
C GLU A 291 18.04 -33.72 -57.66
N LEU A 292 16.98 -34.12 -56.93
CA LEU A 292 16.34 -35.42 -57.07
C LEU A 292 15.83 -35.65 -58.50
N PHE A 293 15.14 -34.65 -59.06
CA PHE A 293 14.60 -34.72 -60.41
C PHE A 293 15.72 -34.74 -61.47
N GLU A 294 16.82 -34.01 -61.27
CA GLU A 294 18.01 -34.03 -62.13
C GLU A 294 18.67 -35.41 -62.13
N ASN A 295 18.90 -35.99 -60.95
CA ASN A 295 19.48 -37.34 -60.79
C ASN A 295 18.64 -38.43 -61.48
N LYS A 296 17.33 -38.21 -61.58
CA LYS A 296 16.38 -39.14 -62.19
C LYS A 296 16.06 -38.81 -63.65
N ASN A 297 16.69 -37.77 -64.22
CA ASN A 297 16.43 -37.26 -65.57
C ASN A 297 14.94 -36.89 -65.82
N ALA A 298 14.25 -36.39 -64.80
CA ALA A 298 12.83 -36.05 -64.83
C ALA A 298 12.60 -34.59 -65.28
N SER A 299 12.97 -34.27 -66.53
CA SER A 299 13.03 -32.88 -67.03
C SER A 299 11.70 -32.11 -66.99
N GLU A 300 10.57 -32.81 -67.06
CA GLU A 300 9.23 -32.21 -66.97
C GLU A 300 8.98 -31.59 -65.58
N PHE A 301 9.27 -32.34 -64.52
CA PHE A 301 9.15 -31.88 -63.14
C PHE A 301 10.15 -30.76 -62.81
N ILE A 302 11.37 -30.79 -63.38
CA ILE A 302 12.35 -29.70 -63.24
C ILE A 302 11.80 -28.39 -63.82
N ASN A 303 11.15 -28.45 -64.98
CA ASN A 303 10.61 -27.26 -65.63
C ASN A 303 9.44 -26.67 -64.84
N GLU A 304 8.50 -27.50 -64.38
CA GLU A 304 7.38 -27.06 -63.52
C GLU A 304 7.88 -26.40 -62.24
N LEU A 305 8.86 -27.01 -61.56
CA LEU A 305 9.45 -26.46 -60.34
C LEU A 305 10.14 -25.11 -60.60
N ASN A 306 10.96 -24.99 -61.65
CA ASN A 306 11.62 -23.73 -61.98
C ASN A 306 10.62 -22.62 -62.35
N GLU A 307 9.55 -22.95 -63.10
CA GLU A 307 8.51 -21.99 -63.47
C GLU A 307 7.77 -21.45 -62.22
N PHE A 308 7.40 -22.34 -61.31
CA PHE A 308 6.77 -21.94 -60.05
C PHE A 308 7.70 -21.09 -59.18
N MET A 309 8.95 -21.54 -59.00
CA MET A 309 9.95 -20.84 -58.19
C MET A 309 10.33 -19.46 -58.77
N SER A 310 10.18 -19.25 -60.08
CA SER A 310 10.42 -17.93 -60.70
C SER A 310 9.45 -16.84 -60.25
N ASN A 311 8.28 -17.23 -59.70
CA ASN A 311 7.27 -16.32 -59.16
C ASN A 311 7.32 -16.21 -57.63
N MET A 312 8.26 -16.90 -56.98
CA MET A 312 8.43 -16.90 -55.54
C MET A 312 9.47 -15.87 -55.10
N PRO A 313 9.23 -15.12 -54.00
CA PRO A 313 10.21 -14.20 -53.45
C PRO A 313 11.53 -14.89 -53.13
N ASN A 314 12.65 -14.23 -53.40
CA ASN A 314 13.94 -14.75 -52.94
C ASN A 314 14.18 -14.49 -51.44
N SER A 315 15.28 -15.03 -50.92
CA SER A 315 15.66 -14.93 -49.50
C SER A 315 15.87 -13.51 -48.97
N GLU A 316 16.16 -12.53 -49.83
CA GLU A 316 16.26 -11.12 -49.43
C GLU A 316 14.93 -10.38 -49.56
N GLU A 317 14.16 -10.66 -50.60
CA GLU A 317 12.85 -10.07 -50.81
C GLU A 317 11.87 -10.42 -49.69
N ILE A 318 11.90 -11.68 -49.21
CA ILE A 318 10.99 -12.17 -48.17
C ILE A 318 11.17 -11.44 -46.83
N LYS A 319 12.37 -10.93 -46.53
CA LYS A 319 12.67 -10.21 -45.27
C LYS A 319 11.89 -8.90 -45.14
N ASN A 320 11.51 -8.31 -46.29
CA ASN A 320 10.76 -7.06 -46.35
C ASN A 320 9.24 -7.25 -46.23
N PHE A 321 8.75 -8.48 -46.14
CA PHE A 321 7.32 -8.77 -46.04
C PHE A 321 6.87 -8.81 -44.56
N SER A 322 5.58 -8.58 -44.32
CA SER A 322 4.98 -8.81 -43.00
C SER A 322 4.90 -10.31 -42.69
N VAL A 323 4.82 -10.68 -41.41
CA VAL A 323 4.66 -12.08 -40.96
C VAL A 323 3.58 -12.82 -41.77
N SER A 324 2.38 -12.24 -41.85
CA SER A 324 1.23 -12.81 -42.55
C SER A 324 1.48 -13.09 -44.03
N LYS A 325 2.23 -12.22 -44.70
CA LYS A 325 2.54 -12.37 -46.13
C LYS A 325 3.62 -13.43 -46.35
N ILE A 326 4.55 -13.59 -45.41
CA ILE A 326 5.57 -14.65 -45.43
C ILE A 326 4.91 -16.02 -45.21
N GLU A 327 3.98 -16.12 -44.25
CA GLU A 327 3.23 -17.34 -44.00
C GLU A 327 2.40 -17.77 -45.21
N ALA A 328 1.68 -16.83 -45.84
CA ALA A 328 0.92 -17.11 -47.06
C ALA A 328 1.81 -17.62 -48.21
N LYS A 329 3.00 -17.02 -48.38
CA LYS A 329 3.98 -17.48 -49.39
C LYS A 329 4.59 -18.83 -49.05
N SER A 330 4.79 -19.11 -47.77
CA SER A 330 5.25 -20.42 -47.29
C SER A 330 4.21 -21.50 -47.55
N GLU A 331 2.94 -21.22 -47.31
CA GLU A 331 1.83 -22.16 -47.57
C GLU A 331 1.65 -22.45 -49.07
N GLU A 332 1.74 -21.41 -49.90
CA GLU A 332 1.72 -21.54 -51.37
C GLU A 332 2.88 -22.43 -51.86
N LEU A 333 4.10 -22.21 -51.34
CA LEU A 333 5.28 -23.02 -51.68
C LEU A 333 5.16 -24.47 -51.18
N SER A 334 4.81 -24.67 -49.91
CA SER A 334 4.65 -26.01 -49.31
C SER A 334 3.65 -26.86 -50.07
N SER A 335 2.49 -26.29 -50.40
CA SER A 335 1.43 -27.00 -51.13
C SER A 335 1.90 -27.46 -52.51
N PHE A 336 2.68 -26.63 -53.20
CA PHE A 336 3.23 -26.97 -54.51
C PHE A 336 4.30 -28.08 -54.41
N LEU A 337 5.21 -27.99 -53.43
CA LEU A 337 6.26 -28.99 -53.23
C LEU A 337 5.68 -30.36 -52.85
N GLU A 338 4.62 -30.40 -52.04
CA GLU A 338 3.91 -31.64 -51.71
C GLU A 338 3.25 -32.27 -52.95
N ASP A 339 2.54 -31.48 -53.76
CA ASP A 339 1.87 -31.98 -54.96
C ASP A 339 2.88 -32.54 -55.99
N ILE A 340 3.95 -31.79 -56.26
CA ILE A 340 4.93 -32.18 -57.28
C ILE A 340 5.69 -33.45 -56.87
N LEU A 341 6.04 -33.59 -55.58
CA LEU A 341 6.67 -34.78 -55.04
C LEU A 341 5.73 -35.99 -55.08
N LEU A 342 4.45 -35.80 -54.76
CA LEU A 342 3.45 -36.86 -54.84
C LEU A 342 3.31 -37.39 -56.28
N ARG A 343 3.15 -36.50 -57.26
CA ARG A 343 3.07 -36.86 -58.69
C ARG A 343 4.34 -37.58 -59.15
N PHE A 344 5.52 -37.11 -58.74
CA PHE A 344 6.79 -37.77 -59.05
C PHE A 344 6.84 -39.20 -58.50
N ASN A 345 6.50 -39.40 -57.23
CA ASN A 345 6.52 -40.71 -56.58
C ASN A 345 5.53 -41.69 -57.20
N GLN A 346 4.36 -41.23 -57.64
CA GLN A 346 3.39 -42.08 -58.36
C GLN A 346 3.97 -42.62 -59.67
N VAL A 347 4.69 -41.78 -60.42
CA VAL A 347 5.34 -42.19 -61.67
C VAL A 347 6.48 -43.17 -61.39
N VAL A 348 7.31 -42.92 -60.37
CA VAL A 348 8.38 -43.87 -59.96
C VAL A 348 7.79 -45.22 -59.55
N SER A 349 6.69 -45.23 -58.77
CA SER A 349 5.99 -46.46 -58.41
C SER A 349 5.52 -47.23 -59.64
N LYS A 350 4.98 -46.54 -60.66
CA LYS A 350 4.58 -47.16 -61.93
C LYS A 350 5.76 -47.71 -62.72
N GLN A 351 6.92 -47.07 -62.69
CA GLN A 351 8.14 -47.62 -63.30
C GLN A 351 8.54 -48.93 -62.62
N ASP A 352 8.51 -48.99 -61.29
CA ASP A 352 8.81 -50.20 -60.53
C ASP A 352 7.78 -51.32 -60.79
N GLU A 353 6.50 -50.98 -60.89
CA GLU A 353 5.43 -51.92 -61.27
C GLU A 353 5.69 -52.51 -62.67
N LEU A 354 6.05 -51.66 -63.64
CA LEU A 354 6.35 -52.09 -65.01
C LEU A 354 7.57 -53.02 -65.04
N LYS A 355 8.60 -52.72 -64.24
CA LYS A 355 9.79 -53.56 -64.13
C LYS A 355 9.47 -54.92 -63.52
N LYS A 356 8.74 -54.95 -62.41
CA LYS A 356 8.28 -56.19 -61.77
C LYS A 356 7.43 -57.03 -62.71
N TYR A 357 6.54 -56.38 -63.45
CA TYR A 357 5.71 -57.06 -64.43
C TYR A 357 6.56 -57.67 -65.55
N TYR A 358 7.51 -56.93 -66.10
CA TYR A 358 8.49 -57.44 -67.06
C TYR A 358 9.31 -58.62 -66.49
N ASP A 359 9.87 -58.49 -65.28
CA ASP A 359 10.70 -59.54 -64.66
C ASP A 359 9.88 -60.82 -64.45
N SER A 360 8.64 -60.69 -63.97
CA SER A 360 7.69 -61.80 -63.84
C SER A 360 7.40 -62.47 -65.20
N VAL A 361 7.26 -61.68 -66.27
CA VAL A 361 7.06 -62.20 -67.62
C VAL A 361 8.30 -62.95 -68.11
N ILE A 362 9.50 -62.43 -67.88
CA ILE A 362 10.76 -63.11 -68.23
C ILE A 362 10.89 -64.44 -67.48
N ASP A 363 10.64 -64.45 -66.17
CA ASP A 363 10.83 -65.65 -65.35
C ASP A 363 9.77 -66.73 -65.60
N ASN A 364 8.49 -66.33 -65.74
CA ASN A 364 7.36 -67.25 -65.72
C ASN A 364 6.74 -67.53 -67.10
N GLU A 365 6.82 -66.58 -68.03
CA GLU A 365 6.18 -66.72 -69.35
C GLU A 365 7.19 -67.11 -70.44
N LEU A 366 8.42 -66.59 -70.40
CA LEU A 366 9.43 -66.87 -71.44
C LEU A 366 9.86 -68.35 -71.50
N SER A 367 9.92 -69.02 -70.34
CA SER A 367 10.24 -70.46 -70.22
C SER A 367 9.22 -71.37 -70.91
N LYS A 368 7.98 -70.91 -71.13
CA LYS A 368 6.96 -71.68 -71.87
C LYS A 368 7.33 -71.91 -73.34
N TYR A 369 8.33 -71.19 -73.84
CA TYR A 369 8.79 -71.23 -75.22
C TYR A 369 10.16 -71.90 -75.40
N ASP A 370 10.70 -72.58 -74.37
CA ASP A 370 12.02 -73.25 -74.43
C ASP A 370 12.17 -74.25 -75.60
N ASN A 371 11.07 -74.91 -75.97
CA ASN A 371 11.02 -75.85 -77.11
C ASN A 371 10.81 -75.16 -78.47
N TYR A 372 10.68 -73.82 -78.51
CA TYR A 372 10.53 -73.00 -79.71
C TYR A 372 11.58 -71.87 -79.69
N PRO A 373 12.87 -72.17 -79.92
CA PRO A 373 13.95 -71.21 -79.73
C PRO A 373 13.79 -69.92 -80.53
N THR A 374 13.21 -69.99 -81.73
CA THR A 374 12.93 -68.81 -82.56
C THR A 374 11.90 -67.90 -81.89
N ILE A 375 10.75 -68.45 -81.45
CA ILE A 375 9.69 -67.68 -80.78
C ILE A 375 10.19 -67.11 -79.45
N LYS A 376 10.95 -67.91 -78.69
CA LYS A 376 11.54 -67.48 -77.42
C LYS A 376 12.47 -66.28 -77.61
N ASN A 377 13.41 -66.38 -78.56
CA ASN A 377 14.36 -65.30 -78.83
C ASN A 377 13.65 -64.05 -79.36
N ASP A 378 12.67 -64.19 -80.24
CA ASP A 378 11.91 -63.06 -80.79
C ASP A 378 11.07 -62.37 -79.70
N LEU A 379 10.45 -63.13 -78.78
CA LEU A 379 9.74 -62.59 -77.63
C LEU A 379 10.69 -61.90 -76.65
N GLU A 380 11.83 -62.52 -76.33
CA GLU A 380 12.84 -61.95 -75.44
C GLU A 380 13.38 -60.62 -76.00
N GLU A 381 13.71 -60.57 -77.30
CA GLU A 381 14.17 -59.36 -77.97
C GLU A 381 13.10 -58.25 -77.95
N LYS A 382 11.83 -58.58 -78.24
CA LYS A 382 10.70 -57.64 -78.15
C LYS A 382 10.52 -57.11 -76.73
N LEU A 383 10.48 -57.98 -75.71
CA LEU A 383 10.32 -57.59 -74.31
C LEU A 383 11.48 -56.70 -73.82
N ASN A 384 12.73 -57.08 -74.17
CA ASN A 384 13.92 -56.32 -73.85
C ASN A 384 13.92 -54.93 -74.52
N SER A 385 13.39 -54.85 -75.75
CA SER A 385 13.19 -53.58 -76.46
C SER A 385 12.11 -52.71 -75.80
N ILE A 386 10.97 -53.29 -75.39
CA ILE A 386 9.87 -52.56 -74.74
C ILE A 386 10.30 -51.98 -73.39
N ILE A 387 11.03 -52.75 -72.56
CA ILE A 387 11.49 -52.27 -71.25
C ILE A 387 12.72 -51.37 -71.37
N LYS A 388 13.35 -51.26 -72.53
CA LYS A 388 14.53 -50.40 -72.72
C LYS A 388 14.19 -48.95 -72.33
N ASP A 389 15.08 -48.35 -71.54
CA ASP A 389 14.97 -46.96 -71.06
C ASP A 389 13.67 -46.62 -70.29
N TYR A 390 12.91 -47.60 -69.80
CA TYR A 390 11.64 -47.37 -69.08
C TYR A 390 11.78 -46.45 -67.86
N HIS A 391 12.89 -46.55 -67.14
CA HIS A 391 13.24 -45.72 -65.96
C HIS A 391 13.44 -44.23 -66.29
N LYS A 392 13.51 -43.87 -67.58
CA LYS A 392 13.58 -42.48 -68.07
C LYS A 392 12.21 -41.95 -68.51
N VAL A 393 11.16 -42.76 -68.49
CA VAL A 393 9.81 -42.37 -68.92
C VAL A 393 9.03 -41.87 -67.71
N PHE A 394 8.82 -40.56 -67.64
CA PHE A 394 8.05 -39.91 -66.57
C PHE A 394 6.58 -39.61 -66.92
N ASP A 395 6.17 -39.99 -68.13
CA ASP A 395 4.79 -39.90 -68.58
C ASP A 395 4.06 -41.21 -68.24
N SER A 396 3.12 -41.12 -67.29
CA SER A 396 2.31 -42.26 -66.84
C SER A 396 1.58 -42.96 -68.00
N ASN A 397 1.08 -42.25 -69.00
CA ASN A 397 0.35 -42.86 -70.10
C ASN A 397 1.28 -43.67 -71.01
N LYS A 398 2.53 -43.23 -71.16
CA LYS A 398 3.55 -44.01 -71.89
C LYS A 398 3.96 -45.26 -71.12
N LEU A 399 4.04 -45.20 -69.79
CA LEU A 399 4.26 -46.40 -68.96
C LEU A 399 3.11 -47.39 -69.12
N ASP A 400 1.86 -46.91 -69.09
CA ASP A 400 0.66 -47.75 -69.33
C ASP A 400 0.67 -48.38 -70.74
N SER A 401 1.14 -47.66 -71.77
CA SER A 401 1.34 -48.22 -73.13
C SER A 401 2.33 -49.38 -73.12
N LYS A 402 3.44 -49.28 -72.38
CA LYS A 402 4.45 -50.34 -72.30
C LYS A 402 3.92 -51.61 -71.64
N PHE A 403 3.03 -51.51 -70.64
CA PHE A 403 2.32 -52.67 -70.10
C PHE A 403 1.48 -53.38 -71.19
N ASN A 404 0.78 -52.62 -72.03
CA ASN A 404 -0.01 -53.18 -73.12
C ASN A 404 0.87 -53.80 -74.22
N GLU A 405 2.01 -53.20 -74.53
CA GLU A 405 2.98 -53.74 -75.48
C GLU A 405 3.55 -55.08 -75.02
N ILE A 406 3.86 -55.24 -73.72
CA ILE A 406 4.28 -56.53 -73.14
C ILE A 406 3.18 -57.59 -73.33
N ASN A 407 1.93 -57.25 -73.02
CA ASN A 407 0.79 -58.15 -73.20
C ASN A 407 0.59 -58.57 -74.66
N ASN A 408 0.73 -57.64 -75.60
CA ASN A 408 0.60 -57.93 -77.03
C ASN A 408 1.72 -58.86 -77.53
N ALA A 409 2.97 -58.61 -77.11
CA ALA A 409 4.10 -59.47 -77.46
C ALA A 409 3.88 -60.91 -76.95
N LEU A 410 3.35 -61.08 -75.75
CA LEU A 410 3.00 -62.39 -75.19
C LEU A 410 1.92 -63.11 -75.99
N ASN A 411 0.86 -62.39 -76.39
CA ASN A 411 -0.22 -62.96 -77.19
C ASN A 411 0.28 -63.42 -78.57
N GLU A 412 1.13 -62.62 -79.23
CA GLU A 412 1.74 -62.99 -80.52
C GLU A 412 2.60 -64.25 -80.41
N ALA A 413 3.42 -64.36 -79.36
CA ALA A 413 4.26 -65.52 -79.13
C ALA A 413 3.44 -66.80 -78.88
N GLU A 414 2.35 -66.72 -78.10
CA GLU A 414 1.47 -67.86 -77.85
C GLU A 414 0.74 -68.31 -79.13
N GLU A 415 0.33 -67.36 -79.99
CA GLU A 415 -0.24 -67.66 -81.30
C GLU A 415 0.77 -68.36 -82.25
N GLU A 416 2.03 -67.92 -82.26
CA GLU A 416 3.08 -68.55 -83.06
C GLU A 416 3.43 -69.95 -82.53
N LYS A 417 3.48 -70.12 -81.21
CA LYS A 417 3.73 -71.42 -80.57
C LYS A 417 2.63 -72.42 -80.92
N ASN A 418 1.37 -71.97 -80.93
CA ASN A 418 0.24 -72.79 -81.33
C ASN A 418 0.30 -73.19 -82.81
N LYS A 419 0.91 -72.37 -83.68
CA LYS A 419 1.19 -72.73 -85.10
C LYS A 419 2.38 -73.68 -85.25
N GLN A 420 3.39 -73.58 -84.39
CA GLN A 420 4.59 -74.42 -84.46
C GLN A 420 4.38 -75.82 -83.84
N ASN A 421 3.43 -75.95 -82.92
CA ASN A 421 3.02 -77.21 -82.29
C ASN A 421 2.29 -78.21 -83.19
N GLU A 422 1.89 -77.83 -84.41
CA GLU A 422 1.36 -78.76 -85.40
C GLU A 422 2.44 -79.57 -86.14
N ASN A 423 3.74 -79.29 -85.94
CA ASN A 423 4.81 -80.03 -86.59
C ASN A 423 5.95 -80.42 -85.64
N THR A 424 6.14 -81.73 -85.54
CA THR A 424 7.33 -82.47 -85.08
C THR A 424 7.54 -82.62 -83.56
N SER A 425 7.30 -83.85 -83.12
CA SER A 425 7.72 -84.43 -81.84
C SER A 425 9.17 -84.95 -81.90
N ASN A 426 9.79 -84.94 -80.72
CA ASN A 426 10.87 -85.80 -80.22
C ASN A 426 12.24 -85.71 -80.89
N GLU A 427 13.25 -85.37 -80.08
CA GLU A 427 14.42 -86.22 -79.88
C GLU A 427 15.11 -85.90 -78.54
N SER A 428 15.64 -86.94 -77.90
CA SER A 428 16.22 -86.91 -76.56
C SER A 428 17.73 -87.11 -76.65
N ASP A 429 18.51 -86.29 -75.96
CA ASP A 429 19.94 -86.54 -75.75
C ASP A 429 20.24 -86.82 -74.27
N ASP A 430 21.17 -87.73 -74.07
CA ASP A 430 21.54 -88.40 -72.82
C ASP A 430 22.33 -87.45 -71.89
N ILE A 431 21.76 -87.08 -70.74
CA ILE A 431 22.33 -86.12 -69.77
C ILE A 431 22.90 -86.86 -68.54
N ASP A 432 24.17 -86.61 -68.19
CA ASP A 432 24.81 -87.11 -66.97
C ASP A 432 24.41 -86.28 -65.74
N TYR A 433 23.25 -86.61 -65.17
CA TYR A 433 22.64 -85.88 -64.06
C TYR A 433 23.43 -85.97 -62.74
N LYS A 434 24.27 -86.99 -62.54
CA LYS A 434 25.00 -87.12 -61.26
C LYS A 434 26.07 -86.04 -61.11
N LYS A 435 26.81 -85.78 -62.19
CA LYS A 435 27.84 -84.75 -62.23
C LYS A 435 27.24 -83.36 -62.02
N ILE A 436 26.13 -83.07 -62.70
CA ILE A 436 25.43 -81.78 -62.60
C ILE A 436 24.93 -81.53 -61.17
N LEU A 437 24.39 -82.55 -60.51
CA LEU A 437 23.90 -82.40 -59.14
C LEU A 437 25.02 -82.12 -58.14
N LEU A 438 26.17 -82.80 -58.25
CA LEU A 438 27.35 -82.54 -57.41
C LEU A 438 27.91 -81.12 -57.59
N GLU A 439 27.98 -80.64 -58.83
CA GLU A 439 28.42 -79.27 -59.12
C GLU A 439 27.47 -78.24 -58.48
N LYS A 440 26.15 -78.48 -58.50
CA LYS A 440 25.15 -77.61 -57.86
C LYS A 440 25.19 -77.65 -56.34
N ILE A 441 25.45 -78.81 -55.74
CA ILE A 441 25.66 -78.95 -54.28
C ILE A 441 26.88 -78.14 -53.84
N ASN A 442 28.02 -78.28 -54.54
CA ASN A 442 29.22 -77.51 -54.23
C ASN A 442 28.99 -76.01 -54.42
N HIS A 443 28.29 -75.62 -55.48
CA HIS A 443 27.89 -74.23 -55.71
C HIS A 443 27.05 -73.68 -54.55
N ALA A 444 26.04 -74.44 -54.09
CA ALA A 444 25.21 -74.06 -52.94
C ALA A 444 26.01 -73.89 -51.66
N LYS A 445 27.02 -74.76 -51.44
CA LYS A 445 27.92 -74.69 -50.30
C LYS A 445 28.87 -73.52 -50.34
N GLU A 446 29.40 -73.18 -51.51
CA GLU A 446 30.38 -72.10 -51.65
C GLU A 446 29.75 -70.70 -51.73
N ASN A 447 28.50 -70.59 -52.16
CA ASN A 447 27.86 -69.30 -52.40
C ASN A 447 26.75 -68.99 -51.39
N GLU A 448 25.82 -69.91 -51.14
CA GLU A 448 24.69 -69.69 -50.24
C GLU A 448 24.98 -70.13 -48.78
N LEU A 449 25.58 -71.32 -48.58
CA LEU A 449 25.75 -71.93 -47.24
C LEU A 449 27.14 -71.77 -46.62
N ILE A 450 28.12 -71.19 -47.32
CA ILE A 450 29.51 -71.00 -46.85
C ILE A 450 29.57 -70.29 -45.49
N TYR A 451 28.52 -69.56 -45.14
CA TYR A 451 28.42 -68.71 -43.96
C TYR A 451 27.78 -69.42 -42.75
N PHE A 452 27.17 -70.59 -42.92
CA PHE A 452 26.29 -71.21 -41.92
C PHE A 452 26.98 -71.52 -40.58
N SER A 453 28.29 -71.78 -40.60
CA SER A 453 29.08 -72.09 -39.40
C SER A 453 29.47 -70.87 -38.53
N GLU A 454 29.26 -69.64 -39.02
CA GLU A 454 29.65 -68.40 -38.33
C GLU A 454 28.47 -67.44 -38.04
N ILE A 455 27.23 -67.83 -38.35
CA ILE A 455 26.05 -66.96 -38.22
C ILE A 455 25.75 -66.67 -36.74
N ARG A 456 25.70 -65.37 -36.39
CA ARG A 456 25.18 -64.88 -35.11
C ARG A 456 23.84 -64.14 -35.22
N ASP A 457 23.35 -63.94 -36.44
CA ASP A 457 22.08 -63.27 -36.71
C ASP A 457 20.96 -64.31 -36.89
N TYR A 458 19.94 -64.24 -36.05
CA TYR A 458 18.89 -65.26 -35.98
C TYR A 458 18.03 -65.29 -37.26
N ASP A 459 17.79 -64.14 -37.88
CA ASP A 459 17.00 -64.05 -39.11
C ASP A 459 17.74 -64.69 -40.29
N LEU A 460 19.06 -64.43 -40.38
CA LEU A 460 19.92 -65.07 -41.37
C LEU A 460 20.02 -66.60 -41.16
N TYR A 461 20.02 -67.05 -39.90
CA TYR A 461 20.01 -68.48 -39.57
C TYR A 461 18.71 -69.14 -40.04
N LEU A 462 17.55 -68.52 -39.82
CA LEU A 462 16.25 -69.04 -40.26
C LEU A 462 16.15 -69.14 -41.79
N ILE A 463 16.74 -68.20 -42.52
CA ILE A 463 16.78 -68.22 -43.99
C ILE A 463 17.61 -69.41 -44.51
N LEU A 464 18.80 -69.64 -43.94
CA LEU A 464 19.77 -70.59 -44.51
C LEU A 464 19.63 -72.03 -43.99
N ASN A 465 19.07 -72.23 -42.79
CA ASN A 465 18.99 -73.54 -42.15
C ASN A 465 18.22 -74.61 -42.95
N PRO A 466 17.08 -74.30 -43.59
CA PRO A 466 16.37 -75.27 -44.42
C PRO A 466 17.20 -75.78 -45.59
N LEU A 467 17.95 -74.89 -46.26
CA LEU A 467 18.84 -75.28 -47.37
C LEU A 467 20.02 -76.10 -46.84
N ASN A 468 20.59 -75.76 -45.69
CA ASN A 468 21.71 -76.52 -45.11
C ASN A 468 21.30 -77.97 -44.81
N ILE A 469 20.15 -78.17 -44.15
CA ILE A 469 19.61 -79.50 -43.85
C ILE A 469 19.37 -80.29 -45.14
N TYR A 470 18.76 -79.65 -46.15
CA TYR A 470 18.47 -80.30 -47.43
C TYR A 470 19.75 -80.72 -48.17
N VAL A 471 20.76 -79.85 -48.24
CA VAL A 471 22.06 -80.14 -48.88
C VAL A 471 22.80 -81.27 -48.15
N ASP A 472 22.84 -81.25 -46.82
CA ASP A 472 23.51 -82.28 -46.01
C ASP A 472 22.84 -83.67 -46.12
N GLU A 473 21.51 -83.72 -46.29
CA GLU A 473 20.77 -84.96 -46.53
C GLU A 473 20.97 -85.48 -47.96
N LEU A 474 20.99 -84.57 -48.94
CA LEU A 474 21.14 -84.89 -50.35
C LEU A 474 22.53 -85.49 -50.65
N GLU A 475 23.60 -84.92 -50.08
CA GLU A 475 24.96 -85.44 -50.21
C GLU A 475 25.12 -86.88 -49.70
N LYS A 476 24.43 -87.23 -48.60
CA LYS A 476 24.52 -88.59 -48.02
C LYS A 476 23.85 -89.65 -48.89
N ARG A 477 22.89 -89.26 -49.73
CA ARG A 477 22.09 -90.20 -50.55
C ARG A 477 22.46 -90.22 -52.03
N ILE A 478 23.26 -89.26 -52.53
CA ILE A 478 23.50 -89.04 -53.96
C ILE A 478 24.03 -90.27 -54.72
N ASP A 479 24.88 -91.09 -54.08
CA ASP A 479 25.46 -92.28 -54.70
C ASP A 479 24.44 -93.42 -54.95
N ASN A 480 23.27 -93.35 -54.32
CA ASN A 480 22.23 -94.38 -54.39
C ASN A 480 21.05 -93.99 -55.29
N LEU A 481 21.12 -92.84 -55.98
CA LEU A 481 20.05 -92.33 -56.85
C LEU A 481 20.24 -92.79 -58.31
N ASN A 482 19.14 -93.15 -58.97
CA ASN A 482 19.14 -93.41 -60.42
C ASN A 482 18.96 -92.11 -61.24
N ASN A 483 19.16 -92.15 -62.57
CA ASN A 483 19.13 -90.95 -63.42
C ASN A 483 17.84 -90.12 -63.33
N ASN A 484 16.67 -90.75 -63.19
CA ASN A 484 15.40 -90.01 -63.04
C ASN A 484 15.30 -89.34 -61.66
N GLN A 485 15.78 -90.02 -60.62
CA GLN A 485 15.84 -89.44 -59.27
C GLN A 485 16.86 -88.30 -59.21
N LEU A 486 18.04 -88.46 -59.83
CA LEU A 486 19.06 -87.41 -59.91
C LEU A 486 18.52 -86.17 -60.63
N LYS A 487 17.79 -86.35 -61.73
CA LYS A 487 17.14 -85.23 -62.45
C LYS A 487 16.15 -84.48 -61.57
N ASN A 488 15.30 -85.20 -60.83
CA ASN A 488 14.32 -84.57 -59.95
C ASN A 488 15.00 -83.83 -58.79
N GLU A 489 16.06 -84.40 -58.20
CA GLU A 489 16.81 -83.76 -57.12
C GLU A 489 17.59 -82.52 -57.59
N ILE A 490 18.00 -82.45 -58.87
CA ILE A 490 18.55 -81.20 -59.46
C ILE A 490 17.48 -80.11 -59.42
N SER A 491 16.28 -80.40 -59.92
CA SER A 491 15.18 -79.43 -59.92
C SER A 491 14.74 -79.05 -58.50
N ASP A 492 14.71 -79.99 -57.57
CA ASP A 492 14.38 -79.72 -56.18
C ASP A 492 15.46 -78.89 -55.47
N LEU A 493 16.76 -79.18 -55.69
CA LEU A 493 17.86 -78.36 -55.15
C LEU A 493 17.84 -76.94 -55.71
N GLU A 494 17.60 -76.77 -57.01
CA GLU A 494 17.42 -75.45 -57.62
C GLU A 494 16.24 -74.69 -56.99
N LEU A 495 15.14 -75.38 -56.72
CA LEU A 495 13.98 -74.81 -56.04
C LEU A 495 14.29 -74.45 -54.58
N GLN A 496 15.09 -75.23 -53.85
CA GLN A 496 15.49 -74.87 -52.48
C GLN A 496 16.49 -73.70 -52.46
N ILE A 497 17.42 -73.65 -53.42
CA ILE A 497 18.34 -72.52 -53.58
C ILE A 497 17.57 -71.24 -53.93
N SER A 498 16.61 -71.30 -54.87
CA SER A 498 15.82 -70.13 -55.24
C SER A 498 15.00 -69.57 -54.07
N LYS A 499 14.42 -70.46 -53.24
CA LYS A 499 13.68 -70.08 -52.03
C LYS A 499 14.48 -69.30 -51.00
N VAL A 500 15.81 -69.43 -50.96
CA VAL A 500 16.65 -68.70 -49.98
C VAL A 500 17.34 -67.48 -50.58
N ARG A 501 17.49 -67.39 -51.90
CA ARG A 501 18.22 -66.30 -52.57
C ARG A 501 17.56 -64.94 -52.37
N GLU A 502 16.26 -64.85 -52.58
CA GLU A 502 15.52 -63.61 -52.42
C GLU A 502 15.53 -63.15 -50.94
N PRO A 503 15.17 -63.98 -49.95
CA PRO A 503 15.29 -63.60 -48.53
C PRO A 503 16.72 -63.21 -48.10
N LEU A 504 17.75 -63.88 -48.63
CA LEU A 504 19.15 -63.55 -48.33
C LEU A 504 19.55 -62.19 -48.91
N GLN A 505 19.10 -61.85 -50.12
CA GLN A 505 19.31 -60.52 -50.70
C GLN A 505 18.57 -59.43 -49.92
N GLU A 506 17.33 -59.69 -49.52
CA GLU A 506 16.55 -58.78 -48.68
C GLU A 506 17.21 -58.54 -47.32
N PHE A 507 17.70 -59.60 -46.66
CA PHE A 507 18.44 -59.49 -45.41
C PHE A 507 19.71 -58.66 -45.57
N ASN A 508 20.47 -58.84 -46.65
CA ASN A 508 21.68 -58.05 -46.90
C ASN A 508 21.35 -56.56 -47.10
N LYS A 509 20.31 -56.24 -47.88
CA LYS A 509 19.81 -54.86 -48.03
C LYS A 509 19.37 -54.27 -46.69
N TYR A 510 18.69 -55.06 -45.87
CA TYR A 510 18.28 -54.65 -44.54
C TYR A 510 19.49 -54.37 -43.63
N LYS A 511 20.51 -55.24 -43.63
CA LYS A 511 21.73 -55.03 -42.86
C LYS A 511 22.49 -53.78 -43.33
N GLU A 512 22.61 -53.55 -44.63
CA GLU A 512 23.19 -52.33 -45.19
C GLU A 512 22.44 -51.08 -44.73
N LYS A 513 21.10 -51.12 -44.71
CA LYS A 513 20.27 -50.05 -44.17
C LYS A 513 20.57 -49.77 -42.70
N VAL A 514 20.62 -50.81 -41.85
CA VAL A 514 20.91 -50.67 -40.41
C VAL A 514 22.31 -50.10 -40.17
N ILE A 515 23.31 -50.50 -40.96
CA ILE A 515 24.67 -49.93 -40.88
C ILE A 515 24.65 -48.45 -41.27
N LYS A 516 23.91 -48.08 -42.33
CA LYS A 516 23.77 -46.69 -42.75
C LYS A 516 23.12 -45.82 -41.66
N GLU A 517 22.01 -46.29 -41.09
CA GLU A 517 21.32 -45.62 -39.97
C GLU A 517 22.25 -45.42 -38.77
N HIS A 518 23.11 -46.41 -38.47
CA HIS A 518 24.10 -46.31 -37.41
C HIS A 518 25.17 -45.25 -37.69
N LEU A 519 25.72 -45.21 -38.91
CA LEU A 519 26.73 -44.22 -39.31
C LEU A 519 26.17 -42.79 -39.30
N GLU A 520 24.94 -42.60 -39.77
CA GLU A 520 24.23 -41.32 -39.71
C GLU A 520 24.03 -40.88 -38.25
N ALA A 521 23.57 -41.77 -37.37
CA ALA A 521 23.42 -41.48 -35.94
C ALA A 521 24.75 -41.15 -35.25
N LEU A 522 25.82 -41.85 -35.61
CA LEU A 522 27.16 -41.58 -35.10
C LEU A 522 27.67 -40.20 -35.51
N GLU A 523 27.46 -39.81 -36.76
CA GLU A 523 27.89 -38.49 -37.23
C GLU A 523 27.11 -37.38 -36.53
N ASN A 524 25.80 -37.54 -36.40
CA ASN A 524 24.95 -36.64 -35.61
C ASN A 524 25.43 -36.54 -34.16
N TYR A 525 25.82 -37.67 -33.56
CA TYR A 525 26.36 -37.71 -32.19
C TYR A 525 27.68 -36.94 -32.06
N LYS A 526 28.61 -37.09 -33.01
CA LYS A 526 29.88 -36.33 -33.04
C LYS A 526 29.64 -34.83 -33.20
N VAL A 527 28.71 -34.45 -34.08
CA VAL A 527 28.30 -33.04 -34.26
C VAL A 527 27.74 -32.48 -32.96
N PHE A 528 26.90 -33.25 -32.26
CA PHE A 528 26.35 -32.88 -30.96
C PHE A 528 27.44 -32.73 -29.88
N ILE A 529 28.40 -33.64 -29.81
CA ILE A 529 29.55 -33.50 -28.89
C ILE A 529 30.28 -32.19 -29.15
N LYS A 530 30.57 -31.89 -30.42
CA LYS A 530 31.27 -30.65 -30.80
C LYS A 530 30.45 -29.39 -30.49
N SER A 531 29.12 -29.44 -30.59
CA SER A 531 28.28 -28.31 -30.20
C SER A 531 28.32 -28.09 -28.68
N ILE A 532 28.29 -29.17 -27.88
CA ILE A 532 28.41 -29.12 -26.42
C ILE A 532 29.78 -28.57 -26.00
N GLU A 533 30.88 -29.00 -26.63
CA GLU A 533 32.23 -28.49 -26.37
C GLU A 533 32.39 -26.99 -26.60
N ASN A 534 31.66 -26.44 -27.57
CA ASN A 534 31.67 -25.01 -27.87
C ASN A 534 30.61 -24.22 -27.10
N SER A 535 29.95 -24.87 -26.13
CA SER A 535 28.93 -24.27 -25.28
C SER A 535 29.45 -24.12 -23.84
N LYS A 536 28.66 -23.48 -22.98
CA LYS A 536 28.92 -23.42 -21.53
C LYS A 536 28.69 -24.76 -20.80
N TYR A 537 28.26 -25.80 -21.50
CA TYR A 537 27.94 -27.13 -20.97
C TYR A 537 29.02 -28.17 -21.28
N ASP A 538 30.27 -27.73 -21.49
CA ASP A 538 31.41 -28.57 -21.83
C ASP A 538 31.69 -29.69 -20.80
N PHE A 539 31.23 -29.55 -19.56
CA PHE A 539 31.35 -30.59 -18.54
C PHE A 539 30.65 -31.91 -18.90
N PHE A 540 29.64 -31.91 -19.78
CA PHE A 540 29.03 -33.15 -20.29
C PHE A 540 29.94 -33.91 -21.26
N LYS A 541 31.04 -33.30 -21.70
CA LYS A 541 31.99 -33.87 -22.65
C LYS A 541 32.46 -35.26 -22.20
N GLU A 542 32.95 -35.41 -20.98
CA GLU A 542 33.50 -36.70 -20.53
C GLU A 542 32.47 -37.83 -20.61
N PHE A 543 31.23 -37.57 -20.18
CA PHE A 543 30.11 -38.52 -20.28
C PHE A 543 29.83 -38.93 -21.74
N LEU A 544 29.85 -37.96 -22.67
CA LEU A 544 29.59 -38.23 -24.08
C LEU A 544 30.75 -38.98 -24.76
N TYR A 545 32.00 -38.65 -24.44
CA TYR A 545 33.16 -39.34 -25.02
C TYR A 545 33.28 -40.79 -24.55
N GLU A 546 32.88 -41.12 -23.32
CA GLU A 546 32.83 -42.50 -22.84
C GLU A 546 31.99 -43.42 -23.75
N LYS A 547 30.98 -42.87 -24.44
CA LYS A 547 30.12 -43.65 -25.34
C LYS A 547 30.74 -43.86 -26.72
N LEU A 548 31.71 -43.04 -27.13
CA LEU A 548 32.46 -43.22 -28.37
C LEU A 548 33.45 -44.40 -28.30
N ASP A 549 34.00 -44.69 -27.13
CA ASP A 549 35.01 -45.76 -26.95
C ASP A 549 34.46 -47.18 -27.21
N ASN A 550 33.14 -47.34 -27.30
CA ASN A 550 32.49 -48.63 -27.60
C ASN A 550 32.28 -48.89 -29.11
N LEU A 551 32.81 -48.03 -29.99
CA LEU A 551 32.54 -48.09 -31.43
C LEU A 551 33.43 -49.08 -32.19
N VAL A 552 32.80 -49.69 -33.20
CA VAL A 552 33.43 -50.59 -34.17
C VAL A 552 33.35 -49.94 -35.55
N ASP A 553 34.42 -49.99 -36.35
CA ASP A 553 34.43 -49.34 -37.67
C ASP A 553 33.46 -49.97 -38.68
N GLU A 554 33.19 -49.26 -39.78
CA GLU A 554 32.25 -49.69 -40.83
C GLU A 554 32.63 -51.06 -41.42
N GLU A 555 33.93 -51.32 -41.62
CA GLU A 555 34.41 -52.61 -42.14
C GLU A 555 34.07 -53.76 -41.20
N THR A 556 34.21 -53.51 -39.90
CA THR A 556 33.89 -54.48 -38.86
C THR A 556 32.38 -54.63 -38.66
N MET A 557 31.57 -53.58 -38.85
CA MET A 557 30.10 -53.68 -38.84
C MET A 557 29.55 -54.45 -40.05
N LYS A 558 30.20 -54.31 -41.22
CA LYS A 558 29.93 -55.14 -42.40
C LYS A 558 30.28 -56.61 -42.18
N SER A 559 31.12 -56.91 -41.17
CA SER A 559 31.40 -58.29 -40.77
C SER A 559 30.10 -59.02 -40.44
N ARG A 560 30.01 -60.25 -40.95
CA ARG A 560 28.88 -61.15 -40.73
C ARG A 560 28.83 -61.66 -39.27
N LYS A 561 29.87 -61.39 -38.48
CA LYS A 561 29.99 -61.73 -37.06
C LYS A 561 29.25 -60.77 -36.12
N ILE A 562 28.93 -59.56 -36.57
CA ILE A 562 28.13 -58.60 -35.81
C ILE A 562 26.66 -58.73 -36.23
N PRO A 563 25.74 -59.09 -35.31
CA PRO A 563 24.33 -59.22 -35.63
C PRO A 563 23.65 -57.84 -35.73
N THR A 564 22.61 -57.75 -36.54
CA THR A 564 21.89 -56.49 -36.82
C THR A 564 21.26 -55.84 -35.58
N TRP A 565 20.79 -56.65 -34.61
CA TRP A 565 20.24 -56.13 -33.34
C TRP A 565 21.29 -55.38 -32.51
N ALA A 566 22.56 -55.84 -32.50
CA ALA A 566 23.62 -55.18 -31.74
C ALA A 566 23.95 -53.81 -32.32
N ILE A 567 23.95 -53.69 -33.66
CA ILE A 567 24.16 -52.41 -34.36
C ILE A 567 23.04 -51.42 -34.00
N ARG A 568 21.79 -51.88 -33.95
CA ARG A 568 20.64 -51.07 -33.52
C ARG A 568 20.72 -50.63 -32.07
N ASP A 569 21.13 -51.51 -31.17
CA ASP A 569 21.31 -51.16 -29.76
C ASP A 569 22.35 -50.02 -29.62
N TRP A 570 23.47 -50.11 -30.34
CA TRP A 570 24.47 -49.03 -30.36
C TRP A 570 23.93 -47.73 -30.96
N THR A 571 23.13 -47.80 -32.03
CA THR A 571 22.42 -46.62 -32.57
C THR A 571 21.53 -45.98 -31.49
N GLY A 572 20.82 -46.80 -30.71
CA GLY A 572 19.96 -46.34 -29.61
C GLY A 572 20.74 -45.63 -28.49
N VAL A 573 21.97 -46.06 -28.20
CA VAL A 573 22.83 -45.42 -27.19
C VAL A 573 23.14 -43.96 -27.56
N PHE A 574 23.38 -43.65 -28.84
CA PHE A 574 23.65 -42.28 -29.28
C PHE A 574 22.43 -41.39 -29.12
N SER A 575 21.27 -41.83 -29.61
CA SER A 575 20.02 -41.08 -29.48
C SER A 575 19.66 -40.83 -28.01
N TYR A 576 19.76 -41.88 -27.17
CA TYR A 576 19.51 -41.76 -25.73
C TYR A 576 20.47 -40.76 -25.05
N SER A 577 21.75 -40.79 -25.40
CA SER A 577 22.75 -39.90 -24.80
C SER A 577 22.52 -38.43 -25.16
N ILE A 578 22.13 -38.14 -26.40
CA ILE A 578 21.73 -36.80 -26.85
C ILE A 578 20.50 -36.34 -26.07
N GLU A 579 19.46 -37.16 -26.02
CA GLU A 579 18.21 -36.84 -25.32
C GLU A 579 18.44 -36.61 -23.83
N TYR A 580 19.24 -37.46 -23.18
CA TYR A 580 19.61 -37.35 -21.78
C TYR A 580 20.30 -36.01 -21.49
N VAL A 581 21.34 -35.66 -22.26
CA VAL A 581 22.07 -34.40 -22.06
C VAL A 581 21.19 -33.19 -22.32
N ASN A 582 20.38 -33.19 -23.39
CA ASN A 582 19.45 -32.11 -23.67
C ASN A 582 18.45 -31.91 -22.52
N ASN A 583 17.91 -33.01 -21.98
CA ASN A 583 17.00 -32.95 -20.83
C ASN A 583 17.69 -32.39 -19.57
N GLN A 584 18.93 -32.81 -19.29
CA GLN A 584 19.69 -32.25 -18.16
C GLN A 584 19.96 -30.76 -18.33
N ILE A 585 20.35 -30.32 -19.53
CA ILE A 585 20.53 -28.89 -19.86
C ILE A 585 19.24 -28.11 -19.62
N SER A 586 18.10 -28.57 -20.16
CA SER A 586 16.81 -27.90 -19.98
C SER A 586 16.41 -27.79 -18.51
N GLN A 587 16.67 -28.83 -17.70
CA GLN A 587 16.37 -28.78 -16.27
C GLN A 587 17.28 -27.79 -15.52
N ILE A 588 18.57 -27.71 -15.85
CA ILE A 588 19.50 -26.73 -15.27
C ILE A 588 19.04 -25.31 -15.60
N GLU A 589 18.73 -25.04 -16.88
CA GLU A 589 18.25 -23.72 -17.33
C GLU A 589 16.96 -23.32 -16.63
N SER A 590 16.01 -24.25 -16.52
CA SER A 590 14.75 -24.01 -15.80
C SER A 590 14.98 -23.62 -14.34
N LYS A 591 15.95 -24.26 -13.66
CA LYS A 591 16.32 -23.95 -12.27
C LYS A 591 17.10 -22.65 -12.12
N GLN A 592 17.96 -22.32 -13.07
CA GLN A 592 18.60 -21.01 -13.15
C GLN A 592 17.55 -19.90 -13.27
N ASP A 593 16.52 -20.09 -14.10
CA ASP A 593 15.41 -19.14 -14.25
C ASP A 593 14.50 -19.08 -13.00
N GLU A 594 14.31 -20.19 -12.30
CA GLU A 594 13.60 -20.20 -11.00
C GLU A 594 14.35 -19.36 -9.94
N LEU A 595 15.67 -19.53 -9.83
CA LEU A 595 16.51 -18.74 -8.95
C LEU A 595 16.44 -17.24 -9.30
N LYS A 596 16.53 -16.90 -10.60
CA LYS A 596 16.38 -15.53 -11.06
C LYS A 596 15.02 -14.95 -10.70
N ARG A 597 13.92 -15.68 -10.94
CA ARG A 597 12.57 -15.21 -10.56
C ARG A 597 12.42 -14.98 -9.06
N LYS A 598 12.99 -15.85 -8.22
CA LYS A 598 13.03 -15.64 -6.77
C LYS A 598 13.78 -14.37 -6.40
N TYR A 599 14.96 -14.14 -6.99
CA TYR A 599 15.71 -12.90 -6.80
C TYR A 599 14.90 -11.67 -7.26
N ASP A 600 14.35 -11.69 -8.48
CA ASP A 600 13.55 -10.59 -9.02
C ASP A 600 12.33 -10.28 -8.14
N SER A 601 11.72 -11.31 -7.50
CA SER A 601 10.64 -11.12 -6.53
C SER A 601 11.10 -10.55 -5.17
N ALA A 602 12.37 -10.77 -4.80
CA ALA A 602 12.96 -10.29 -3.56
C ALA A 602 13.46 -8.83 -3.67
N ILE A 603 13.79 -8.36 -4.88
CA ILE A 603 14.30 -6.99 -5.11
C ILE A 603 13.30 -5.90 -4.67
N PRO A 604 12.00 -5.97 -5.00
CA PRO A 604 11.02 -4.99 -4.51
C PRO A 604 10.93 -4.92 -2.98
N GLU A 605 11.14 -6.04 -2.28
CA GLU A 605 11.13 -6.07 -0.81
C GLU A 605 12.25 -5.22 -0.20
N VAL A 606 13.36 -5.02 -0.90
CA VAL A 606 14.46 -4.15 -0.42
C VAL A 606 14.00 -2.70 -0.19
N VAL A 607 13.00 -2.24 -0.94
CA VAL A 607 12.41 -0.89 -0.81
C VAL A 607 11.71 -0.72 0.56
N ASN A 608 11.15 -1.80 1.13
CA ASN A 608 10.45 -1.79 2.42
C ASN A 608 11.39 -1.51 3.62
N TYR A 609 12.69 -1.39 3.37
CA TYR A 609 13.74 -1.14 4.36
C TYR A 609 14.44 0.22 4.16
N ASN A 610 13.87 1.15 3.38
CA ASN A 610 14.45 2.48 3.17
C ASN A 610 14.74 3.26 4.47
N ASP A 611 13.91 3.08 5.51
CA ASP A 611 14.09 3.72 6.82
C ASP A 611 15.15 3.01 7.70
N TYR A 612 15.77 1.92 7.21
CA TYR A 612 16.75 1.07 7.89
C TYR A 612 17.98 0.82 6.99
N PRO A 613 18.82 1.84 6.77
CA PRO A 613 19.88 1.80 5.74
C PRO A 613 20.90 0.66 5.93
N GLU A 614 21.19 0.25 7.17
CA GLU A 614 22.11 -0.85 7.47
C GLU A 614 21.51 -2.21 7.04
N ILE A 615 20.25 -2.47 7.41
CA ILE A 615 19.50 -3.68 7.02
C ILE A 615 19.33 -3.73 5.50
N LYS A 616 18.99 -2.60 4.89
CA LYS A 616 18.86 -2.48 3.43
C LYS A 616 20.15 -2.83 2.71
N ALA A 617 21.29 -2.27 3.15
CA ALA A 617 22.58 -2.52 2.55
C ALA A 617 23.01 -3.99 2.68
N GLU A 618 22.80 -4.61 3.85
CA GLU A 618 23.11 -6.02 4.07
C GLU A 618 22.24 -6.94 3.20
N LEU A 619 20.93 -6.69 3.13
CA LEU A 619 19.99 -7.43 2.29
C LEU A 619 20.37 -7.33 0.81
N GLN A 620 20.58 -6.11 0.30
CA GLN A 620 20.96 -5.85 -1.10
C GLN A 620 22.27 -6.57 -1.46
N ASN A 621 23.33 -6.36 -0.67
CA ASN A 621 24.64 -6.97 -0.93
C ASN A 621 24.58 -8.51 -0.94
N THR A 622 23.77 -9.09 -0.05
CA THR A 622 23.64 -10.56 0.04
C THR A 622 22.83 -11.10 -1.13
N LEU A 623 21.72 -10.45 -1.51
CA LEU A 623 20.94 -10.85 -2.68
C LEU A 623 21.76 -10.73 -3.97
N ASP A 624 22.49 -9.63 -4.15
CA ASP A 624 23.35 -9.40 -5.31
C ASP A 624 24.45 -10.46 -5.41
N SER A 625 25.07 -10.83 -4.28
CA SER A 625 26.07 -11.90 -4.22
C SER A 625 25.48 -13.29 -4.54
N ILE A 626 24.24 -13.56 -4.13
CA ILE A 626 23.57 -14.84 -4.44
C ILE A 626 23.31 -14.95 -5.95
N ILE A 627 22.80 -13.89 -6.59
CA ILE A 627 22.49 -13.93 -8.02
C ILE A 627 23.73 -13.78 -8.90
N GLU A 628 24.85 -13.34 -8.34
CA GLU A 628 26.11 -13.25 -9.06
C GLU A 628 26.51 -14.61 -9.66
N ASN A 629 26.85 -14.61 -10.95
CA ASN A 629 27.29 -15.78 -11.71
C ASN A 629 26.32 -16.98 -11.71
N TYR A 630 25.03 -16.79 -11.41
CA TYR A 630 24.08 -17.91 -11.32
C TYR A 630 23.96 -18.72 -12.63
N LYS A 631 24.17 -18.08 -13.79
CA LYS A 631 24.18 -18.74 -15.12
C LYS A 631 25.30 -19.75 -15.33
N ASN A 632 26.33 -19.71 -14.47
CA ASN A 632 27.49 -20.60 -14.49
C ASN A 632 27.37 -21.74 -13.47
N ILE A 633 26.24 -21.86 -12.78
CA ILE A 633 25.99 -22.93 -11.82
C ILE A 633 25.24 -24.04 -12.53
N PHE A 634 25.84 -25.22 -12.59
CA PHE A 634 25.28 -26.39 -13.28
C PHE A 634 24.81 -27.50 -12.32
N GLU A 635 25.15 -27.39 -11.03
CA GLU A 635 24.68 -28.32 -10.00
C GLU A 635 23.31 -27.89 -9.45
N PHE A 636 22.35 -28.80 -9.49
CA PHE A 636 21.00 -28.58 -8.95
C PHE A 636 21.01 -28.23 -7.45
N SER A 637 21.83 -28.94 -6.67
CA SER A 637 21.95 -28.72 -5.23
C SER A 637 22.42 -27.31 -4.89
N GLU A 638 23.36 -26.76 -5.66
CA GLU A 638 23.87 -25.41 -5.45
C GLU A 638 22.80 -24.35 -5.80
N LEU A 639 22.06 -24.53 -6.90
CA LEU A 639 20.94 -23.65 -7.27
C LEU A 639 19.84 -23.67 -6.19
N GLU A 640 19.48 -24.84 -5.66
CA GLU A 640 18.51 -24.96 -4.56
C GLU A 640 18.99 -24.33 -3.26
N GLU A 641 20.28 -24.47 -2.93
CA GLU A 641 20.85 -23.85 -1.76
C GLU A 641 20.80 -22.33 -1.86
N LYS A 642 21.18 -21.76 -3.02
CA LYS A 642 21.06 -20.33 -3.28
C LYS A 642 19.61 -19.82 -3.17
N MET A 643 18.64 -20.57 -3.68
CA MET A 643 17.22 -20.23 -3.51
C MET A 643 16.80 -20.19 -2.03
N LYS A 644 17.25 -21.16 -1.22
CA LYS A 644 16.99 -21.16 0.24
C LYS A 644 17.70 -20.03 0.95
N GLN A 645 18.89 -19.63 0.49
CA GLN A 645 19.60 -18.47 1.05
C GLN A 645 18.80 -17.18 0.87
N ILE A 646 18.18 -16.95 -0.30
CA ILE A 646 17.29 -15.80 -0.53
C ILE A 646 16.17 -15.74 0.54
N GLU A 647 15.48 -16.86 0.76
CA GLU A 647 14.41 -16.96 1.76
C GLU A 647 14.91 -16.68 3.18
N ASN A 648 16.09 -17.20 3.54
CA ASN A 648 16.67 -16.99 4.85
C ASN A 648 17.09 -15.53 5.10
N VAL A 649 17.65 -14.86 4.09
CA VAL A 649 18.11 -13.47 4.21
C VAL A 649 16.90 -12.53 4.31
N LEU A 650 15.84 -12.75 3.53
CA LEU A 650 14.59 -11.99 3.64
C LEU A 650 13.99 -12.11 5.06
N ARG A 651 13.91 -13.34 5.59
CA ARG A 651 13.41 -13.57 6.95
C ARG A 651 14.28 -12.91 8.02
N LYS A 652 15.61 -12.89 7.84
CA LYS A 652 16.52 -12.19 8.75
C LYS A 652 16.25 -10.68 8.73
N ALA A 653 16.12 -10.07 7.56
CA ALA A 653 15.83 -8.64 7.42
C ALA A 653 14.52 -8.24 8.11
N GLU A 654 13.47 -9.06 8.01
CA GLU A 654 12.19 -8.84 8.73
C GLU A 654 12.36 -8.86 10.26
N LEU A 655 13.17 -9.79 10.77
CA LEU A 655 13.46 -9.89 12.20
C LEU A 655 14.26 -8.68 12.68
N ASP A 656 15.33 -8.32 11.98
CA ASP A 656 16.19 -7.19 12.33
C ASP A 656 15.39 -5.87 12.29
N LYS A 657 14.47 -5.71 11.33
CA LYS A 657 13.54 -4.57 11.28
C LYS A 657 12.66 -4.50 12.51
N ARG A 658 12.06 -5.62 12.90
CA ARG A 658 11.19 -5.70 14.09
C ARG A 658 11.97 -5.32 15.36
N ASP A 659 13.21 -5.78 15.48
CA ASP A 659 14.06 -5.46 16.63
C ASP A 659 14.45 -3.98 16.66
N GLU A 660 14.77 -3.39 15.51
CA GLU A 660 15.08 -1.95 15.40
C GLU A 660 13.84 -1.07 15.68
N ASP A 661 12.65 -1.47 15.23
CA ASP A 661 11.39 -0.78 15.55
C ASP A 661 11.12 -0.79 17.05
N ASN A 662 11.31 -1.94 17.70
CA ASN A 662 11.19 -2.06 19.15
C ASN A 662 12.19 -1.15 19.86
N ARG A 663 13.44 -1.07 19.36
CA ARG A 663 14.47 -0.16 19.91
C ARG A 663 14.08 1.31 19.76
N ARG A 664 13.59 1.74 18.60
CA ARG A 664 13.11 3.13 18.37
C ARG A 664 11.96 3.49 19.29
N LYS A 665 10.95 2.61 19.39
CA LYS A 665 9.81 2.78 20.29
C LYS A 665 10.25 2.89 21.75
N ARG A 666 11.23 2.09 22.18
CA ARG A 666 11.81 2.16 23.52
C ARG A 666 12.50 3.51 23.77
N LEU A 667 13.28 4.02 22.82
CA LEU A 667 13.95 5.32 22.91
C LEU A 667 12.94 6.49 23.01
N GLU A 668 11.83 6.40 22.27
CA GLU A 668 10.75 7.39 22.33
C GLU A 668 10.06 7.39 23.71
N ILE A 669 9.78 6.21 24.27
CA ILE A 669 9.23 6.08 25.64
C ILE A 669 10.22 6.68 26.66
N ILE A 670 11.53 6.40 26.54
CA ILE A 670 12.56 6.99 27.40
C ILE A 670 12.54 8.52 27.32
N LYS A 671 12.45 9.08 26.11
CA LYS A 671 12.36 10.53 25.91
C LYS A 671 11.14 11.11 26.61
N ASN A 672 9.96 10.53 26.39
CA ASN A 672 8.73 11.04 27.00
C ASN A 672 8.79 10.97 28.54
N ILE A 673 9.34 9.90 29.11
CA ILE A 673 9.56 9.81 30.57
C ILE A 673 10.50 10.94 31.05
N LYS A 674 11.59 11.23 30.33
CA LYS A 674 12.52 12.32 30.66
C LYS A 674 11.82 13.70 30.63
N ASP A 675 10.92 13.91 29.69
CA ASP A 675 10.17 15.18 29.56
C ASP A 675 9.16 15.39 30.71
N PHE A 676 8.69 14.32 31.37
CA PHE A 676 7.82 14.42 32.55
C PHE A 676 8.56 14.69 33.87
N ILE A 677 9.87 14.39 33.95
CA ILE A 677 10.66 14.54 35.19
C ILE A 677 10.58 15.98 35.76
N PRO A 678 10.73 17.06 34.98
CA PRO A 678 10.62 18.43 35.49
C PRO A 678 9.23 18.75 36.06
N LEU A 679 8.15 18.22 35.48
CA LEU A 679 6.78 18.46 35.94
C LEU A 679 6.51 17.77 37.28
N VAL A 680 7.00 16.54 37.46
CA VAL A 680 6.95 15.84 38.74
C VAL A 680 7.75 16.59 39.81
N GLN A 681 8.96 17.07 39.47
CA GLN A 681 9.79 17.85 40.38
C GLN A 681 9.10 19.16 40.82
N ASP A 682 8.39 19.83 39.91
CA ASP A 682 7.59 21.02 40.24
C ASP A 682 6.42 20.68 41.17
N HIS A 683 5.71 19.58 40.89
CA HIS A 683 4.61 19.11 41.72
C HIS A 683 5.09 18.83 43.16
N VAL A 684 6.18 18.07 43.34
CA VAL A 684 6.74 17.72 44.67
C VAL A 684 7.19 18.96 45.46
N LYS A 685 7.65 20.05 44.82
CA LYS A 685 8.03 21.30 45.54
C LYS A 685 6.88 21.93 46.32
N HIS A 686 5.63 21.67 45.93
CA HIS A 686 4.45 22.23 46.61
C HIS A 686 3.99 21.43 47.83
N ARG A 687 4.60 20.27 48.11
CA ARG A 687 4.26 19.42 49.26
C ARG A 687 4.23 20.19 50.58
N SER A 688 5.22 21.04 50.84
CA SER A 688 5.32 21.79 52.11
C SER A 688 4.43 23.04 52.22
N LYS A 689 3.52 23.28 51.25
CA LYS A 689 2.75 24.53 51.17
C LYS A 689 1.64 24.63 52.23
N TYR A 690 0.98 23.51 52.54
CA TYR A 690 -0.04 23.42 53.58
C TYR A 690 0.38 22.34 54.56
N ASN A 691 0.31 22.63 55.86
CA ASN A 691 0.64 21.68 56.91
C ASN A 691 -0.60 20.80 57.20
N ASP A 692 -0.98 19.98 56.22
CA ASP A 692 -2.23 19.22 56.21
C ASP A 692 -2.03 17.76 55.72
N PRO A 693 -2.46 16.74 56.50
CA PRO A 693 -2.39 15.34 56.08
C PRO A 693 -3.11 15.01 54.77
N GLU A 694 -4.23 15.67 54.45
CA GLU A 694 -4.96 15.47 53.19
C GLU A 694 -4.21 16.08 52.00
N TRP A 695 -3.48 17.18 52.22
CA TRP A 695 -2.57 17.75 51.23
C TRP A 695 -1.34 16.85 51.02
N ASP A 696 -0.77 16.32 52.10
CA ASP A 696 0.37 15.42 52.05
C ASP A 696 0.04 14.08 51.35
N GLU A 697 -1.21 13.61 51.42
CA GLU A 697 -1.66 12.38 50.77
C GLU A 697 -1.64 12.47 49.24
N ILE A 698 -1.82 13.67 48.66
CA ILE A 698 -1.75 13.93 47.20
C ILE A 698 -0.33 13.61 46.65
N PHE A 699 0.70 13.69 47.50
CA PHE A 699 2.10 13.48 47.08
C PHE A 699 2.65 12.08 47.42
N ARG A 700 1.88 11.24 48.13
CA ARG A 700 2.36 9.95 48.68
C ARG A 700 2.74 8.94 47.58
N ASP A 701 1.96 8.87 46.50
CA ASP A 701 2.21 7.96 45.38
C ASP A 701 3.43 8.37 44.53
N TRP A 702 3.79 9.65 44.55
CA TRP A 702 4.94 10.20 43.82
C TRP A 702 6.26 9.97 44.56
N GLU A 703 6.25 9.92 45.89
CA GLU A 703 7.45 9.66 46.71
C GLU A 703 8.02 8.26 46.43
N ASP A 704 7.15 7.25 46.28
CA ASP A 704 7.56 5.88 45.89
C ASP A 704 8.12 5.81 44.46
N ILE A 705 7.52 6.53 43.51
CA ILE A 705 8.00 6.57 42.10
C ILE A 705 9.36 7.28 42.01
N TRP A 706 9.56 8.35 42.79
CA TRP A 706 10.78 9.14 42.80
C TRP A 706 11.95 8.38 43.48
N LEU A 707 11.68 7.65 44.56
CA LEU A 707 12.68 6.86 45.33
C LEU A 707 13.19 5.60 44.59
N VAL A 708 12.44 5.05 43.63
CA VAL A 708 12.86 3.87 42.85
C VAL A 708 13.93 4.19 41.78
N GLY A 709 14.34 5.47 41.65
CA GLY A 709 15.54 5.87 40.89
C GLY A 709 15.28 6.48 39.51
N ILE A 710 14.08 6.99 39.28
CA ILE A 710 13.74 7.80 38.08
C ILE A 710 14.15 9.28 38.29
N GLY A 711 14.38 9.71 39.54
CA GLY A 711 14.54 11.13 39.93
C GLY A 711 15.69 11.90 39.26
N ASP A 712 16.76 11.24 38.81
CA ASP A 712 17.86 11.83 38.04
C ASP A 712 17.99 11.26 36.61
N GLY A 713 17.10 10.34 36.23
CA GLY A 713 17.12 9.65 34.93
C GLY A 713 18.26 8.63 34.73
N SER A 714 19.16 8.44 35.72
CA SER A 714 20.40 7.65 35.56
C SER A 714 20.19 6.13 35.42
N LYS A 715 19.02 5.61 35.84
CA LYS A 715 18.68 4.18 35.76
C LYS A 715 17.76 3.80 34.62
N LEU A 716 17.27 4.77 33.82
CA LEU A 716 16.34 4.49 32.71
C LEU A 716 16.93 3.51 31.70
N ASP A 717 18.24 3.58 31.45
CA ASP A 717 18.93 2.69 30.51
C ASP A 717 18.95 1.22 30.96
N SER A 718 18.68 0.94 32.25
CA SER A 718 18.68 -0.41 32.84
C SER A 718 17.31 -1.07 32.96
N PHE A 719 16.23 -0.38 32.57
CA PHE A 719 14.86 -0.92 32.67
C PHE A 719 14.60 -2.00 31.62
N THR A 720 13.82 -3.01 31.96
CA THR A 720 13.29 -3.99 30.99
C THR A 720 12.10 -3.39 30.23
N ASP A 721 11.73 -3.96 29.08
CA ASP A 721 10.61 -3.46 28.26
C ASP A 721 9.25 -3.55 28.99
N GLU A 722 9.07 -4.58 29.82
CA GLU A 722 7.91 -4.72 30.71
C GLU A 722 7.85 -3.61 31.77
N GLN A 723 9.01 -3.23 32.33
CA GLN A 723 9.11 -2.11 33.26
C GLN A 723 8.78 -0.78 32.57
N PHE A 724 9.27 -0.55 31.35
CA PHE A 724 8.92 0.65 30.57
C PHE A 724 7.43 0.76 30.29
N SER A 725 6.79 -0.33 29.85
CA SER A 725 5.36 -0.36 29.56
C SER A 725 4.51 -0.07 30.81
N TYR A 726 4.87 -0.67 31.95
CA TYR A 726 4.19 -0.42 33.23
C TYR A 726 4.33 1.04 33.71
N TYR A 727 5.53 1.62 33.66
CA TYR A 727 5.76 3.00 34.12
C TYR A 727 5.10 4.04 33.21
N TYR A 728 5.23 3.90 31.88
CA TYR A 728 4.69 4.87 30.94
C TYR A 728 3.15 4.81 30.85
N ASN A 729 2.58 3.63 30.64
CA ASN A 729 1.15 3.48 30.39
C ASN A 729 0.30 3.52 31.66
N SER A 730 0.82 3.07 32.80
CA SER A 730 0.01 2.91 34.02
C SER A 730 0.30 3.92 35.14
N LYS A 731 1.44 4.63 35.09
CA LYS A 731 1.89 5.45 36.23
C LYS A 731 2.18 6.93 35.91
N LEU A 732 2.55 7.30 34.67
CA LEU A 732 3.01 8.68 34.39
C LEU A 732 1.93 9.60 33.80
N GLY A 733 1.31 9.23 32.67
CA GLY A 733 0.34 10.13 32.00
C GLY A 733 -0.98 10.31 32.75
N LEU A 734 -1.54 9.22 33.28
CA LEU A 734 -2.84 9.20 33.95
C LEU A 734 -2.78 9.83 35.36
N TYR A 735 -1.72 9.56 36.13
CA TYR A 735 -1.61 10.05 37.50
C TYR A 735 -1.23 11.53 37.56
N LEU A 736 -0.40 12.06 36.64
CA LEU A 736 0.04 13.46 36.70
C LEU A 736 -1.12 14.43 36.47
N ASP A 737 -2.01 14.14 35.52
CA ASP A 737 -3.20 14.95 35.26
C ASP A 737 -4.25 14.81 36.39
N ILE A 738 -4.42 13.60 36.94
CA ILE A 738 -5.32 13.36 38.08
C ILE A 738 -4.82 14.09 39.34
N ASP A 739 -3.55 14.00 39.69
CA ASP A 739 -3.02 14.57 40.93
C ASP A 739 -2.84 16.10 40.85
N ILE A 740 -2.56 16.65 39.66
CA ILE A 740 -2.63 18.09 39.43
C ILE A 740 -4.06 18.60 39.66
N ARG A 741 -5.09 17.89 39.15
CA ARG A 741 -6.49 18.25 39.40
C ARG A 741 -6.87 18.11 40.88
N ARG A 742 -6.46 17.03 41.56
CA ARG A 742 -6.73 16.86 43.01
C ARG A 742 -6.11 17.96 43.85
N ARG A 743 -4.93 18.46 43.46
CA ARG A 743 -4.28 19.63 44.08
C ARG A 743 -5.13 20.91 43.91
N GLU A 744 -5.64 21.14 42.70
CA GLU A 744 -6.52 22.27 42.41
C GLU A 744 -7.84 22.17 43.18
N ASP A 745 -8.46 20.99 43.16
CA ASP A 745 -9.68 20.68 43.91
C ASP A 745 -9.49 20.92 45.41
N TYR A 746 -8.38 20.46 45.99
CA TYR A 746 -8.07 20.70 47.40
C TYR A 746 -7.96 22.19 47.73
N VAL A 747 -7.31 22.99 46.86
CA VAL A 747 -7.21 24.45 47.05
C VAL A 747 -8.58 25.10 46.96
N ILE A 748 -9.41 24.67 46.01
CA ILE A 748 -10.80 25.15 45.83
C ILE A 748 -11.64 24.80 47.06
N ASP A 749 -11.59 23.56 47.52
CA ASP A 749 -12.32 23.06 48.69
C ASP A 749 -11.93 23.83 49.94
N ARG A 750 -10.63 23.99 50.18
CA ARG A 750 -10.13 24.71 51.35
C ARG A 750 -10.54 26.17 51.34
N THR A 751 -10.44 26.82 50.19
CA THR A 751 -10.86 28.22 50.05
C THR A 751 -12.38 28.36 50.24
N SER A 752 -13.15 27.43 49.68
CA SER A 752 -14.61 27.42 49.78
C SER A 752 -15.08 27.17 51.21
N SER A 753 -14.49 26.20 51.92
CA SER A 753 -14.82 25.92 53.32
C SER A 753 -14.47 27.08 54.26
N ILE A 754 -13.36 27.78 54.04
CA ILE A 754 -13.03 29.01 54.79
C ILE A 754 -14.09 30.09 54.53
N ARG A 755 -14.43 30.34 53.26
CA ARG A 755 -15.46 31.31 52.89
C ARG A 755 -16.80 30.97 53.54
N LEU A 756 -17.25 29.72 53.40
CA LEU A 756 -18.52 29.23 53.96
C LEU A 756 -18.55 29.33 55.49
N TYR A 757 -17.44 29.04 56.17
CA TYR A 757 -17.34 29.26 57.62
C TYR A 757 -17.68 30.71 57.98
N PHE A 758 -17.07 31.70 57.31
CA PHE A 758 -17.28 33.11 57.63
C PHE A 758 -18.66 33.62 57.21
N GLU A 759 -19.17 33.24 56.03
CA GLU A 759 -20.52 33.58 55.58
C GLU A 759 -21.60 33.04 56.55
N ARG A 760 -21.44 31.80 57.02
CA ARG A 760 -22.36 31.19 57.99
C ARG A 760 -22.23 31.79 59.37
N LEU A 761 -21.01 32.14 59.81
CA LEU A 761 -20.79 32.83 61.08
C LEU A 761 -21.43 34.22 61.08
N GLU A 762 -21.31 34.96 59.99
CA GLU A 762 -21.98 36.25 59.80
C GLU A 762 -23.51 36.09 59.84
N SER A 763 -24.03 35.09 59.13
CA SER A 763 -25.47 34.76 59.13
C SER A 763 -25.97 34.36 60.53
N LEU A 764 -25.22 33.52 61.25
CA LEU A 764 -25.49 33.13 62.64
C LEU A 764 -25.54 34.37 63.55
N THR A 765 -24.58 35.28 63.38
CA THR A 765 -24.51 36.55 64.12
C THR A 765 -25.71 37.44 63.82
N ASN A 766 -26.13 37.53 62.56
CA ASN A 766 -27.29 38.34 62.15
C ASN A 766 -28.60 37.77 62.70
N ILE A 767 -28.83 36.45 62.64
CA ILE A 767 -30.02 35.81 63.22
C ILE A 767 -30.06 36.03 64.74
N TYR A 768 -28.92 35.86 65.42
CA TYR A 768 -28.81 36.10 66.86
C TYR A 768 -29.16 37.56 67.23
N LYS A 769 -28.66 38.54 66.46
CA LYS A 769 -28.92 39.98 66.68
C LYS A 769 -30.33 40.43 66.31
N ASN A 770 -30.98 39.78 65.33
CA ASN A 770 -32.32 40.13 64.83
C ASN A 770 -33.46 39.37 65.53
N GLY A 771 -33.17 38.57 66.57
CA GLY A 771 -34.19 37.97 67.42
C GLY A 771 -35.00 39.07 68.13
N ILE A 772 -36.14 39.44 67.54
CA ILE A 772 -37.17 40.24 68.20
C ILE A 772 -37.64 39.41 69.42
N PHE A 773 -37.92 40.06 70.55
CA PHE A 773 -38.38 39.50 71.84
C PHE A 773 -37.26 39.17 72.86
N ASP A 774 -37.14 40.05 73.87
CA ASP A 774 -36.53 39.77 75.18
C ASP A 774 -37.37 38.72 75.96
N SER A 775 -37.60 37.55 75.37
CA SER A 775 -38.24 36.44 76.07
C SER A 775 -37.19 35.66 76.88
N PRO A 776 -37.52 35.22 78.11
CA PRO A 776 -36.63 34.36 78.91
C PRO A 776 -36.22 33.08 78.16
N GLU A 777 -37.10 32.54 77.31
CA GLU A 777 -36.84 31.33 76.53
C GLU A 777 -35.83 31.53 75.40
N TRP A 778 -35.78 32.70 74.77
CA TRP A 778 -34.78 33.04 73.75
C TRP A 778 -33.39 33.17 74.39
N SER A 779 -33.30 33.88 75.51
CA SER A 779 -32.03 34.13 76.21
C SER A 779 -31.44 32.87 76.87
N GLU A 780 -32.27 31.99 77.44
CA GLU A 780 -31.83 30.72 78.01
C GLU A 780 -31.39 29.70 76.93
N ARG A 781 -32.10 29.60 75.81
CA ARG A 781 -31.82 28.62 74.74
C ARG A 781 -30.73 29.01 73.76
N THR A 782 -30.33 30.28 73.71
CA THR A 782 -29.34 30.77 72.73
C THR A 782 -27.97 31.12 73.35
N THR A 783 -27.75 30.80 74.62
CA THR A 783 -26.48 31.08 75.34
C THR A 783 -25.26 30.39 74.70
N GLU A 784 -25.39 29.14 74.25
CA GLU A 784 -24.31 28.42 73.55
C GLU A 784 -23.95 29.08 72.19
N HIS A 785 -24.95 29.62 71.50
CA HIS A 785 -24.78 30.31 70.21
C HIS A 785 -24.06 31.65 70.38
N LYS A 786 -24.38 32.40 71.44
CA LYS A 786 -23.65 33.61 71.82
C LYS A 786 -22.17 33.32 72.10
N ASN A 787 -21.89 32.31 72.92
CA ASN A 787 -20.51 31.91 73.24
C ASN A 787 -19.73 31.46 72.00
N ALA A 788 -20.37 30.84 71.01
CA ALA A 788 -19.74 30.44 69.75
C ALA A 788 -19.45 31.64 68.81
N ILE A 789 -20.30 32.65 68.81
CA ILE A 789 -20.06 33.91 68.08
C ILE A 789 -18.90 34.67 68.74
N ASP A 790 -18.92 34.81 70.07
CA ASP A 790 -17.91 35.55 70.84
C ASP A 790 -16.51 34.90 70.81
N ASN A 791 -16.44 33.56 70.69
CA ASN A 791 -15.20 32.79 70.57
C ASN A 791 -14.87 32.38 69.12
N SER A 792 -15.45 33.05 68.13
CA SER A 792 -15.22 32.72 66.72
C SER A 792 -13.77 33.00 66.30
N LEU A 793 -13.29 32.21 65.33
CA LEU A 793 -11.91 32.31 64.87
C LEU A 793 -11.76 33.46 63.88
N THR A 794 -10.66 34.18 63.98
CA THR A 794 -10.25 35.15 62.96
C THR A 794 -9.73 34.43 61.71
N MET A 795 -9.70 35.13 60.57
CA MET A 795 -9.17 34.61 59.30
C MET A 795 -7.78 33.98 59.48
N GLU A 796 -6.87 34.69 60.17
CA GLU A 796 -5.50 34.24 60.42
C GLU A 796 -5.42 32.98 61.30
N GLN A 797 -6.41 32.74 62.15
CA GLN A 797 -6.48 31.53 62.99
C GLN A 797 -7.07 30.34 62.22
N ILE A 798 -8.03 30.58 61.32
CA ILE A 798 -8.63 29.53 60.48
C ILE A 798 -7.69 29.05 59.39
N GLU A 799 -6.90 29.95 58.80
CA GLU A 799 -5.92 29.61 57.77
C GLU A 799 -4.79 28.70 58.28
N LYS A 800 -4.63 28.58 59.61
CA LYS A 800 -3.66 27.69 60.26
C LYS A 800 -4.20 26.28 60.54
N LEU A 801 -5.49 26.03 60.28
CA LEU A 801 -6.13 24.74 60.46
C LEU A 801 -6.05 23.88 59.20
N THR A 802 -6.15 22.56 59.40
CA THR A 802 -6.30 21.58 58.32
C THR A 802 -7.68 21.70 57.65
N LEU A 803 -7.85 21.28 56.39
CA LEU A 803 -9.10 21.24 55.65
C LEU A 803 -10.17 20.48 56.44
N LYS A 804 -9.82 19.34 57.03
CA LYS A 804 -10.72 18.58 57.88
C LYS A 804 -11.15 19.37 59.13
N GLU A 805 -10.23 20.08 59.77
CA GLU A 805 -10.56 20.94 60.91
C GLU A 805 -11.39 22.16 60.48
N ILE A 806 -11.09 22.78 59.34
CA ILE A 806 -11.87 23.88 58.76
C ILE A 806 -13.27 23.37 58.46
N LYS A 807 -13.43 22.25 57.75
CA LYS A 807 -14.72 21.59 57.48
C LYS A 807 -15.43 21.24 58.79
N ALA A 808 -14.74 20.77 59.82
CA ALA A 808 -15.36 20.51 61.12
C ALA A 808 -15.82 21.80 61.83
N LYS A 809 -15.05 22.89 61.74
CA LYS A 809 -15.43 24.21 62.27
C LYS A 809 -16.59 24.82 61.46
N GLU A 810 -16.54 24.70 60.14
CA GLU A 810 -17.57 25.07 59.18
C GLU A 810 -18.85 24.31 59.48
N SER A 811 -18.81 22.98 59.58
CA SER A 811 -19.94 22.14 59.96
C SER A 811 -20.41 22.41 61.39
N ASN A 812 -19.54 22.82 62.31
CA ASN A 812 -19.97 23.22 63.65
C ASN A 812 -20.69 24.56 63.64
N VAL A 813 -20.18 25.55 62.92
CA VAL A 813 -20.86 26.86 62.73
C VAL A 813 -22.13 26.67 61.92
N GLU A 814 -22.14 25.80 60.92
CA GLU A 814 -23.34 25.41 60.18
C GLU A 814 -24.32 24.69 61.10
N ARG A 815 -23.88 23.75 61.93
CA ARG A 815 -24.74 23.08 62.92
C ARG A 815 -25.31 24.09 63.90
N LEU A 816 -24.52 25.05 64.37
CA LEU A 816 -24.99 26.10 65.28
C LEU A 816 -25.89 27.09 64.57
N TRP A 817 -25.61 27.40 63.31
CA TRP A 817 -26.46 28.23 62.45
C TRP A 817 -27.77 27.53 62.17
N LEU A 818 -27.74 26.23 61.83
CA LEU A 818 -28.88 25.35 61.63
C LEU A 818 -29.63 25.16 62.94
N ASN A 819 -28.97 24.99 64.08
CA ASN A 819 -29.58 24.85 65.40
C ASN A 819 -30.21 26.17 65.84
N LEU A 820 -29.53 27.32 65.69
CA LEU A 820 -30.13 28.63 65.96
C LEU A 820 -31.27 28.92 65.00
N ASN A 821 -31.12 28.58 63.72
CA ASN A 821 -32.20 28.60 62.75
C ASN A 821 -33.28 27.58 63.08
N GLU A 822 -33.00 26.45 63.71
CA GLU A 822 -33.96 25.44 64.12
C GLU A 822 -34.61 25.80 65.44
N ILE A 823 -33.99 26.61 66.30
CA ILE A 823 -34.60 27.19 67.49
C ILE A 823 -35.51 28.33 67.03
N PHE A 824 -35.00 29.21 66.18
CA PHE A 824 -35.76 30.28 65.53
C PHE A 824 -36.90 29.68 64.70
N ARG A 825 -36.60 28.67 63.88
CA ARG A 825 -37.58 27.89 63.11
C ARG A 825 -38.33 26.88 63.96
N ASP A 826 -38.02 26.45 65.17
CA ASP A 826 -38.90 25.61 66.02
C ASP A 826 -39.80 26.50 66.84
N ILE A 827 -39.38 27.72 67.13
CA ILE A 827 -40.28 28.76 67.63
C ILE A 827 -41.30 29.09 66.52
N ILE A 828 -40.83 29.25 65.28
CA ILE A 828 -41.70 29.45 64.10
C ILE A 828 -42.39 28.15 63.65
N ARG A 829 -41.80 26.95 63.74
CA ARG A 829 -42.32 25.62 63.36
C ARG A 829 -43.04 24.93 64.48
N LYS A 830 -42.97 25.30 65.76
CA LYS A 830 -44.04 24.91 66.69
C LYS A 830 -45.30 25.66 66.34
N ARG A 831 -45.17 26.91 65.89
CA ARG A 831 -46.27 27.72 65.36
C ARG A 831 -46.72 27.27 63.95
N GLU A 832 -45.80 26.81 63.09
CA GLU A 832 -46.08 26.33 61.73
C GLU A 832 -46.24 24.80 61.61
N ARG A 833 -45.80 23.93 62.55
CA ARG A 833 -46.10 22.47 62.56
C ARG A 833 -47.50 22.18 63.09
N VAL A 834 -48.04 23.04 63.93
CA VAL A 834 -49.50 23.09 64.16
C VAL A 834 -50.23 23.43 62.85
N SER A 835 -49.60 24.22 61.96
CA SER A 835 -50.15 24.64 60.65
C SER A 835 -49.80 23.69 59.46
N TRP A 836 -48.72 22.89 59.55
CA TRP A 836 -48.15 22.05 58.48
C TRP A 836 -48.44 20.55 58.65
N ALA A 837 -48.62 20.05 59.88
CA ALA A 837 -49.16 18.70 60.09
C ALA A 837 -50.58 18.53 59.51
N ILE A 838 -51.29 19.64 59.33
CA ILE A 838 -52.61 19.75 58.67
C ILE A 838 -52.49 19.75 57.13
N ARG A 839 -51.31 20.04 56.54
CA ARG A 839 -51.18 20.40 55.12
C ARG A 839 -50.63 19.34 54.14
N ASN A 840 -49.84 18.32 54.52
CA ASN A 840 -49.06 17.58 53.49
C ASN A 840 -49.06 16.03 53.49
N ASP A 841 -49.58 15.31 54.49
CA ASP A 841 -49.59 13.83 54.44
C ASP A 841 -50.76 13.23 53.63
N VAL A 842 -51.74 14.05 53.21
CA VAL A 842 -52.98 13.58 52.56
C VAL A 842 -52.89 13.57 51.02
N LEU A 843 -52.03 14.41 50.41
CA LEU A 843 -51.93 14.54 48.95
C LEU A 843 -50.83 13.67 48.32
N SER A 844 -49.80 13.25 49.07
CA SER A 844 -48.71 12.45 48.50
C SER A 844 -49.04 10.96 48.30
N ASN A 845 -50.02 10.40 49.01
CA ASN A 845 -50.38 8.98 48.88
C ASN A 845 -51.49 8.69 47.84
N VAL A 846 -52.20 9.72 47.38
CA VAL A 846 -53.22 9.59 46.32
C VAL A 846 -52.60 9.75 44.92
N SER A 847 -51.48 10.49 44.81
CA SER A 847 -50.76 10.66 43.54
C SER A 847 -49.74 9.55 43.22
N SER A 848 -49.39 8.69 44.18
CA SER A 848 -48.45 7.57 43.99
C SER A 848 -49.10 6.26 43.53
N PHE A 849 -50.44 6.13 43.56
CA PHE A 849 -51.14 4.87 43.28
C PHE A 849 -51.60 4.71 41.81
N ALA A 850 -51.67 5.80 41.04
CA ALA A 850 -52.07 5.78 39.64
C ALA A 850 -50.99 5.25 38.66
N PRO A 851 -49.67 5.49 38.87
CA PRO A 851 -48.63 4.95 38.00
C PRO A 851 -48.50 3.42 38.07
N ASP A 852 -48.76 2.81 39.23
CA ASP A 852 -48.67 1.35 39.41
C ASP A 852 -49.80 0.61 38.69
N ILE A 853 -51.03 1.14 38.75
CA ILE A 853 -52.17 0.62 37.96
C ILE A 853 -51.93 0.81 36.45
N TYR A 854 -51.31 1.92 36.04
CA TYR A 854 -50.93 2.16 34.64
C TYR A 854 -49.84 1.20 34.16
N ASN A 855 -48.82 0.92 34.98
CA ASN A 855 -47.73 0.00 34.67
C ASN A 855 -48.18 -1.46 34.58
N GLU A 856 -49.06 -1.91 35.48
CA GLU A 856 -49.55 -3.29 35.50
C GLU A 856 -50.53 -3.56 34.34
N ALA A 857 -51.36 -2.57 33.96
CA ALA A 857 -52.20 -2.62 32.77
C ALA A 857 -51.36 -2.62 31.47
N SER A 858 -50.30 -1.81 31.41
CA SER A 858 -49.38 -1.72 30.26
C SER A 858 -48.57 -3.00 30.04
N GLN A 859 -48.05 -3.64 31.11
CA GLN A 859 -47.31 -4.90 31.02
C GLN A 859 -48.20 -6.08 30.59
N THR A 860 -49.44 -6.14 31.09
CA THR A 860 -50.40 -7.20 30.73
C THR A 860 -50.82 -7.10 29.26
N ILE A 861 -51.06 -5.88 28.75
CA ILE A 861 -51.35 -5.63 27.32
C ILE A 861 -50.15 -6.03 26.45
N LYS A 862 -48.91 -5.69 26.84
CA LYS A 862 -47.68 -6.08 26.11
C LYS A 862 -47.45 -7.59 26.03
N SER A 863 -47.70 -8.34 27.11
CA SER A 863 -47.58 -9.80 27.13
C SER A 863 -48.60 -10.49 26.22
N ILE A 864 -49.80 -9.92 26.07
CA ILE A 864 -50.88 -10.45 25.23
C ILE A 864 -50.66 -10.07 23.76
N SER A 865 -50.22 -8.84 23.47
CA SER A 865 -49.87 -8.39 22.10
C SER A 865 -48.69 -9.17 21.49
N ASN A 866 -47.68 -9.56 22.29
CA ASN A 866 -46.56 -10.40 21.81
C ASN A 866 -46.97 -11.86 21.47
N GLY A 867 -48.07 -12.36 22.04
CA GLY A 867 -48.66 -13.64 21.64
C GLY A 867 -49.54 -13.52 20.39
N TYR A 868 -50.26 -12.40 20.26
CA TYR A 868 -51.14 -12.08 19.12
C TYR A 868 -50.39 -11.92 17.78
N GLU A 869 -49.16 -11.38 17.78
CA GLU A 869 -48.36 -11.20 16.56
C GLU A 869 -47.78 -12.50 15.98
N ASN A 870 -47.80 -13.61 16.74
CA ASN A 870 -47.22 -14.89 16.34
C ASN A 870 -48.23 -16.05 16.24
N GLU A 871 -49.51 -15.83 16.60
CA GLU A 871 -50.52 -16.89 16.69
C GLU A 871 -51.52 -16.83 15.54
N SER A 872 -51.52 -17.86 14.68
CA SER A 872 -52.41 -17.96 13.52
C SER A 872 -53.71 -18.73 13.79
N ASP A 873 -53.90 -19.29 15.00
CA ASP A 873 -55.12 -20.02 15.37
C ASP A 873 -56.19 -19.10 15.98
N VAL A 874 -57.27 -18.91 15.23
CA VAL A 874 -58.42 -18.04 15.58
C VAL A 874 -59.04 -18.39 16.94
N LYS A 875 -59.09 -19.68 17.34
CA LYS A 875 -59.69 -20.06 18.63
C LYS A 875 -58.86 -19.63 19.83
N LYS A 876 -57.54 -19.57 19.67
CA LYS A 876 -56.66 -19.07 20.74
C LYS A 876 -56.78 -17.56 20.88
N LEU A 877 -56.94 -16.84 19.76
CA LEU A 877 -57.19 -15.40 19.78
C LEU A 877 -58.48 -15.05 20.55
N GLU A 878 -59.58 -15.79 20.31
CA GLU A 878 -60.84 -15.60 21.06
C GLU A 878 -60.70 -15.85 22.57
N GLN A 879 -59.90 -16.83 22.99
CA GLN A 879 -59.63 -17.10 24.40
C GLN A 879 -58.84 -15.97 25.07
N MET A 880 -57.86 -15.41 24.36
CA MET A 880 -57.04 -14.29 24.84
C MET A 880 -57.87 -13.01 25.05
N GLU A 881 -58.87 -12.74 24.21
CA GLU A 881 -59.81 -11.62 24.39
C GLU A 881 -60.66 -11.76 25.67
N SER A 882 -61.12 -12.98 25.97
CA SER A 882 -61.91 -13.26 27.19
C SER A 882 -61.14 -13.00 28.49
N ASP A 883 -59.86 -13.36 28.52
CA ASP A 883 -59.01 -13.19 29.71
C ASP A 883 -58.69 -11.70 29.96
N LEU A 884 -58.59 -10.89 28.90
CA LEU A 884 -58.41 -9.43 29.01
C LEU A 884 -59.60 -8.74 29.71
N ILE A 885 -60.84 -9.15 29.39
CA ILE A 885 -62.06 -8.59 29.98
C ILE A 885 -62.15 -8.88 31.48
N LYS A 886 -61.75 -10.08 31.93
CA LYS A 886 -61.77 -10.45 33.35
C LYS A 886 -60.75 -9.69 34.19
N ALA A 887 -59.56 -9.41 33.64
CA ALA A 887 -58.52 -8.64 34.32
C ALA A 887 -59.01 -7.21 34.64
N TRP A 888 -59.70 -6.56 33.68
CA TRP A 888 -60.22 -5.21 33.86
C TRP A 888 -61.27 -5.10 34.99
N GLN A 889 -62.21 -6.06 35.07
CA GLN A 889 -63.26 -6.03 36.09
C GLN A 889 -62.70 -6.12 37.53
N ARG A 890 -61.60 -6.85 37.73
CA ARG A 890 -60.96 -7.01 39.05
C ARG A 890 -60.28 -5.74 39.55
N ILE A 891 -59.63 -5.00 38.65
CA ILE A 891 -58.95 -3.72 38.97
C ILE A 891 -59.97 -2.68 39.46
N PHE A 892 -61.15 -2.62 38.82
CA PHE A 892 -62.18 -1.64 39.15
C PHE A 892 -62.80 -1.82 40.55
N ALA A 893 -62.95 -3.07 41.01
CA ALA A 893 -63.51 -3.37 42.33
C ALA A 893 -62.60 -2.93 43.49
N LEU A 894 -61.28 -3.12 43.35
CA LEU A 894 -60.30 -2.74 44.38
C LEU A 894 -60.20 -1.22 44.57
N ALA A 895 -60.35 -0.44 43.49
CA ALA A 895 -60.33 1.02 43.55
C ALA A 895 -61.51 1.61 44.35
N LYS A 896 -62.71 1.01 44.23
CA LYS A 896 -63.94 1.50 44.90
C LYS A 896 -63.87 1.34 46.43
N GLU A 897 -63.32 0.24 46.95
CA GLU A 897 -63.20 -0.02 48.39
C GLU A 897 -62.18 0.90 49.09
N SER A 898 -61.13 1.35 48.39
CA SER A 898 -60.14 2.25 48.97
C SER A 898 -60.74 3.65 49.24
N VAL A 899 -61.48 4.20 48.26
CA VAL A 899 -62.02 5.57 48.36
C VAL A 899 -63.03 5.74 49.48
N ILE A 900 -63.88 4.74 49.73
CA ILE A 900 -64.89 4.77 50.82
C ILE A 900 -64.21 4.76 52.20
N ARG A 901 -63.11 4.02 52.35
CA ARG A 901 -62.36 3.91 53.61
C ARG A 901 -61.72 5.24 53.98
N ASP A 902 -61.02 5.86 53.03
CA ASP A 902 -60.26 7.09 53.26
C ASP A 902 -61.17 8.30 53.50
N GLY A 903 -62.31 8.37 52.79
CA GLY A 903 -63.32 9.42 53.00
C GLY A 903 -63.89 9.42 54.43
N ASN A 904 -64.13 8.25 55.02
CA ASN A 904 -64.64 8.12 56.39
C ASN A 904 -63.63 8.56 57.45
N VAL A 905 -62.33 8.36 57.21
CA VAL A 905 -61.27 8.85 58.11
C VAL A 905 -61.25 10.38 58.15
N LYS A 906 -61.40 11.06 57.00
CA LYS A 906 -61.34 12.53 56.94
C LYS A 906 -62.55 13.24 57.53
N LEU A 907 -63.72 12.63 57.47
CA LEU A 907 -64.89 13.14 58.18
C LEU A 907 -64.68 13.21 59.70
N ASN A 908 -64.05 12.19 60.29
CA ASN A 908 -63.80 12.15 61.73
C ASN A 908 -62.76 13.20 62.17
N GLU A 909 -61.78 13.52 61.30
CA GLU A 909 -60.80 14.57 61.55
C GLU A 909 -61.42 15.97 61.52
N LEU A 910 -62.26 16.28 60.52
CA LEU A 910 -62.97 17.56 60.44
C LEU A 910 -63.90 17.78 61.65
N GLN A 911 -64.55 16.72 62.12
CA GLN A 911 -65.37 16.76 63.34
C GLN A 911 -64.55 17.08 64.60
N SER A 912 -63.29 16.63 64.64
CA SER A 912 -62.37 16.89 65.75
C SER A 912 -61.87 18.34 65.76
N ILE A 913 -61.64 18.95 64.58
CA ILE A 913 -61.24 20.37 64.46
C ILE A 913 -62.36 21.29 64.94
N LEU A 914 -63.61 20.98 64.56
CA LEU A 914 -64.79 21.75 64.96
C LEU A 914 -64.99 21.77 66.49
N LEU A 915 -64.65 20.67 67.15
CA LEU A 915 -64.64 20.54 68.61
C LEU A 915 -63.46 21.26 69.29
N GLY A 916 -62.38 21.54 68.55
CA GLY A 916 -61.14 22.17 69.07
C GLY A 916 -61.12 23.70 68.96
N LEU A 917 -62.00 24.31 68.17
CA LEU A 917 -62.22 25.76 68.20
C LEU A 917 -62.85 26.11 69.56
N GLY A 918 -62.24 26.98 70.37
CA GLY A 918 -62.79 27.41 71.66
C GLY A 918 -64.15 28.12 71.54
N ASP A 919 -64.85 28.35 72.65
CA ASP A 919 -66.18 29.01 72.67
C ASP A 919 -66.12 30.55 72.58
N ASP A 920 -65.14 31.06 71.83
CA ASP A 920 -65.06 32.49 71.52
C ASP A 920 -66.21 32.89 70.62
N PHE A 921 -66.90 33.97 70.98
CA PHE A 921 -68.08 34.48 70.26
C PHE A 921 -67.82 34.70 68.76
N GLU A 922 -66.58 35.05 68.41
CA GLU A 922 -66.10 35.35 67.06
C GLU A 922 -66.00 34.12 66.14
N TYR A 923 -65.89 32.89 66.68
CA TYR A 923 -65.77 31.65 65.90
C TYR A 923 -67.09 30.86 65.75
N ASN A 924 -68.19 31.32 66.35
CA ASN A 924 -69.45 30.58 66.36
C ASN A 924 -70.11 30.44 64.97
N GLU A 925 -69.97 31.44 64.11
CA GLU A 925 -70.51 31.38 62.74
C GLU A 925 -69.76 30.34 61.88
N VAL A 926 -68.42 30.29 62.02
CA VAL A 926 -67.54 29.33 61.35
C VAL A 926 -67.85 27.89 61.78
N LYS A 927 -68.07 27.65 63.09
CA LYS A 927 -68.47 26.34 63.61
C LYS A 927 -69.78 25.83 62.99
N ASN A 928 -70.79 26.69 62.84
CA ASN A 928 -72.08 26.28 62.29
C ASN A 928 -72.00 25.90 60.80
N GLU A 929 -71.28 26.67 59.99
CA GLU A 929 -71.11 26.38 58.56
C GLU A 929 -70.36 25.06 58.33
N MET A 930 -69.32 24.80 59.14
CA MET A 930 -68.50 23.60 59.02
C MET A 930 -69.28 22.32 59.40
N ASN A 931 -70.19 22.39 60.39
CA ASN A 931 -71.01 21.25 60.79
C ASN A 931 -72.02 20.79 59.70
N ILE A 932 -72.61 21.74 58.99
CA ILE A 932 -73.55 21.46 57.88
C ILE A 932 -72.83 20.71 56.75
N MET A 933 -71.58 21.09 56.48
CA MET A 933 -70.76 20.48 55.43
C MET A 933 -70.37 19.04 55.74
N ILE A 934 -69.87 18.78 56.95
CA ILE A 934 -69.49 17.43 57.43
C ILE A 934 -70.67 16.47 57.29
N THR A 935 -71.87 16.91 57.66
CA THR A 935 -73.10 16.11 57.58
C THR A 935 -73.42 15.69 56.14
N LYS A 936 -73.24 16.59 55.16
CA LYS A 936 -73.52 16.29 53.74
C LYS A 936 -72.47 15.36 53.11
N MET A 937 -71.19 15.51 53.44
CA MET A 937 -70.14 14.64 52.91
C MET A 937 -70.33 13.18 53.36
N LYS A 938 -70.76 13.00 54.61
CA LYS A 938 -71.03 11.66 55.17
C LYS A 938 -72.14 10.92 54.42
N SER A 939 -73.21 11.62 54.04
CA SER A 939 -74.30 10.98 53.29
C SER A 939 -73.93 10.53 51.87
N TYR A 940 -72.93 11.15 51.23
CA TYR A 940 -72.47 10.72 49.89
C TYR A 940 -71.57 9.48 49.96
N LEU A 941 -70.66 9.43 50.93
CA LEU A 941 -69.72 8.31 51.10
C LEU A 941 -70.40 7.02 51.56
N GLU A 942 -71.53 7.12 52.25
CA GLU A 942 -72.34 5.99 52.71
C GLU A 942 -73.36 5.51 51.65
N SER A 943 -73.45 6.15 50.48
CA SER A 943 -74.43 5.80 49.42
C SER A 943 -73.91 4.76 48.42
N GLU A 944 -74.78 3.86 47.91
CA GLU A 944 -74.45 2.84 46.90
C GLU A 944 -74.17 3.40 45.47
N LYS A 945 -73.92 4.71 45.35
CA LYS A 945 -73.75 5.39 44.05
C LYS A 945 -72.46 5.01 43.33
N ASP A 946 -72.44 5.23 42.01
CA ASP A 946 -71.28 4.92 41.17
C ASP A 946 -70.07 5.79 41.53
N PHE A 947 -68.88 5.22 41.37
CA PHE A 947 -67.60 5.80 41.80
C PHE A 947 -67.39 7.24 41.29
N LEU A 948 -67.76 7.50 40.03
CA LEU A 948 -67.65 8.82 39.43
C LEU A 948 -68.58 9.85 40.09
N GLU A 949 -69.76 9.44 40.57
CA GLU A 949 -70.74 10.32 41.21
C GLU A 949 -70.35 10.70 42.65
N ILE A 950 -69.67 9.79 43.37
CA ILE A 950 -69.10 10.07 44.70
C ILE A 950 -67.99 11.12 44.57
N VAL A 951 -67.07 10.95 43.62
CA VAL A 951 -65.97 11.89 43.38
C VAL A 951 -66.49 13.27 42.94
N THR A 952 -67.48 13.30 42.03
CA THR A 952 -68.00 14.56 41.47
C THR A 952 -68.77 15.42 42.49
N ASN A 953 -69.41 14.81 43.49
CA ASN A 953 -70.24 15.55 44.48
C ASN A 953 -69.52 15.88 45.79
N VAL A 954 -68.49 15.12 46.19
CA VAL A 954 -67.71 15.41 47.40
C VAL A 954 -66.71 16.55 47.17
N TRP A 955 -66.16 16.66 45.95
CA TRP A 955 -65.15 17.67 45.61
C TRP A 955 -65.61 19.14 45.74
N PRO A 956 -66.82 19.54 45.30
CA PRO A 956 -67.31 20.91 45.45
C PRO A 956 -67.54 21.32 46.90
N LEU A 957 -67.95 20.39 47.78
CA LEU A 957 -68.13 20.66 49.21
C LEU A 957 -66.79 20.91 49.91
N TYR A 958 -65.73 20.20 49.50
CA TYR A 958 -64.38 20.44 49.97
C TYR A 958 -63.80 21.77 49.44
N TYR A 959 -64.20 22.18 48.23
CA TYR A 959 -63.85 23.49 47.67
C TYR A 959 -64.52 24.65 48.42
N ASP A 960 -65.77 24.47 48.88
CA ASP A 960 -66.46 25.47 49.70
C ASP A 960 -65.76 25.69 51.07
N TYR A 961 -65.18 24.65 51.67
CA TYR A 961 -64.36 24.79 52.89
C TYR A 961 -63.17 25.73 52.65
N TRP A 962 -62.39 25.43 51.61
CA TRP A 962 -61.17 26.17 51.28
C TRP A 962 -61.41 27.63 50.87
N ASN A 963 -62.56 27.93 50.25
CA ASN A 963 -62.80 29.28 49.73
C ASN A 963 -63.68 30.16 50.63
N LYS A 964 -64.48 29.57 51.52
CA LYS A 964 -65.41 30.33 52.37
C LYS A 964 -65.06 30.26 53.85
N ILE A 965 -64.60 29.11 54.32
CA ILE A 965 -64.40 28.85 55.75
C ILE A 965 -62.94 29.13 56.14
N ASP A 966 -61.97 28.57 55.41
CA ASP A 966 -60.53 28.74 55.71
C ASP A 966 -60.06 30.22 55.67
N PRO A 967 -60.48 31.06 54.70
CA PRO A 967 -60.09 32.47 54.69
C PRO A 967 -60.64 33.26 55.88
N LYS A 968 -61.87 32.98 56.33
CA LYS A 968 -62.45 33.61 57.53
C LYS A 968 -61.67 33.23 58.79
N ILE A 969 -61.25 31.96 58.91
CA ILE A 969 -60.40 31.50 60.02
C ILE A 969 -59.05 32.24 59.98
N GLN A 970 -58.43 32.35 58.80
CA GLN A 970 -57.16 33.05 58.63
C GLN A 970 -57.28 34.57 58.84
N GLU A 971 -58.41 35.18 58.50
CA GLU A 971 -58.65 36.61 58.72
C GLU A 971 -58.82 36.91 60.22
N ILE A 972 -59.58 36.10 60.95
CA ILE A 972 -59.69 36.22 62.42
C ILE A 972 -58.31 36.04 63.07
N GLN A 973 -57.51 35.08 62.58
CA GLN A 973 -56.14 34.87 63.06
C GLN A 973 -55.24 36.08 62.75
N ARG A 974 -55.30 36.63 61.53
CA ARG A 974 -54.53 37.83 61.15
C ARG A 974 -54.93 39.07 61.94
N MET A 975 -56.23 39.28 62.22
CA MET A 975 -56.68 40.40 63.06
C MET A 975 -56.16 40.29 64.50
N LYS A 976 -55.97 39.06 65.01
CA LYS A 976 -55.36 38.80 66.33
C LYS A 976 -53.83 38.88 66.31
N GLU A 977 -53.20 38.80 65.14
CA GLU A 977 -51.73 38.94 64.97
C GLU A 977 -51.28 40.38 64.61
N GLN A 978 -52.19 41.25 64.16
CA GLN A 978 -51.92 42.66 63.83
C GLN A 978 -52.22 43.64 64.99
N ASN A 979 -52.92 43.20 66.04
CA ASN A 979 -53.03 43.87 67.34
C ASN A 979 -52.10 43.19 68.35
#